data_AF-A0A8H2X5N1-F1
#
_entry.id   AF-A0A8H2X5N1-F1
#
_cell.length_a   1.000
_cell.length_b   1.000
_cell.length_c   1.000
_cell.angle_alpha   90.00
_cell.angle_beta   90.00
_cell.angle_gamma   90.00
#
_symmetry.space_group_name_H-M   'P 1'
#
loop_
_entity.id
_entity.type
_entity.pdbx_description
1 polymer ?
#
loop_
_entity_poly.entity_id
_entity_poly.type
_entity_poly.pdbx_seq_one_letter_code
_entity_poly.pdbx_strand_id
1 'polypeptide(L)'
;MSNTVRIPDIPPPGWHSIRPWAPHLSLYVHEITSVSVTFILSCRSHIPDSPSLEEELGEKLVEMKHKISDVLGKGLAVKVNNAPWQRVVMHVDEESDEEAVVILYGLMPSKHYEIELSVVAGESIKGNLTTEDELNDFDESTRASPAVTQLNTTPQTQTVTPADTPPSSPSSSGSSSPQPRQITVEERASQLRHMHAMLSQEHDQLTTQLKTARRDAQRADAALRSEIEALKRAVEKNAAGEQRAKQKILALQEAVKQALAAAVDADNEVKELERALPGLEAQRAEAEKDHARASEAAERSAADTKAALDVDRKRTAEVEAELAALTAKVEKMTAKRDKLATENIPELERELSSIRAEIEEIEKEKDREREFNHEVDYPHHYAPQQPISRINVAAPPFVPRSGVGHSRGAASVSAVQTIPTVKPHAHTASEGFVRAYLPLGPGIDIPPQRPVDGYHTPTTEGTHHLDPHPAQKWAEEGFCVLSVHVSQALEWKQALPIIIAALEQAKELESGKSFGLILYESNLVNAVLPNVSAATKISCVVAYVKYEDRNSTSTDRPLLQHIAGGTTTPSNDSLTTNYRYPVPESNFVHPSSANYNHTQAALAHTRTLTFLRAHIGGPIFDIEAIWEAHTRFEFEGRDVGATMGTMVAEPYVNHIPTLTGGIGRKALTWFYARHFIHSNPDSTRMELVSRTLGSDRVVDEFIFEFVHDREIDWMLPGVPPTGKPVRVPFVAVVNVRGDKLYHEHIYWDQASVLVQIGLLPEKLAFPGTANEIRLPVAGVEQVEKMVDPGARESNLLIKGRLGLD
;
A
#
# COMPACT_ATOMS: atom_id res chain seq x y z
N MET A 1 -0.32 -14.53 55.53
CA MET A 1 -0.23 -15.48 54.41
C MET A 1 -0.54 -14.70 53.15
N SER A 2 0.30 -14.78 52.12
CA SER A 2 0.14 -13.97 50.90
C SER A 2 -0.48 -14.82 49.80
N ASN A 3 -1.66 -14.43 49.34
CA ASN A 3 -2.31 -15.01 48.16
C ASN A 3 -2.23 -14.00 47.00
N THR A 4 -1.02 -13.75 46.51
CA THR A 4 -0.81 -13.06 45.23
C THR A 4 -1.38 -13.92 44.11
N VAL A 5 -2.50 -13.49 43.53
CA VAL A 5 -3.03 -14.06 42.28
C VAL A 5 -2.08 -13.65 41.16
N ARG A 6 -1.60 -14.61 40.37
CA ARG A 6 -0.85 -14.31 39.15
C ARG A 6 -1.82 -13.85 38.06
N ILE A 7 -1.71 -12.59 37.67
CA ILE A 7 -2.13 -12.14 36.34
C ILE A 7 -1.23 -12.89 35.32
N PRO A 8 -1.77 -13.38 34.18
CA PRO A 8 -0.95 -14.06 33.17
C PRO A 8 0.11 -13.12 32.56
N ASP A 9 1.22 -13.70 32.09
CA ASP A 9 2.40 -12.98 31.56
C ASP A 9 2.18 -12.33 30.17
N ILE A 10 0.98 -11.82 29.89
CA ILE A 10 0.56 -11.17 28.64
C ILE A 10 0.01 -9.78 28.99
N PRO A 11 0.57 -8.68 28.45
CA PRO A 11 0.12 -7.33 28.80
C PRO A 11 -1.29 -7.01 28.26
N PRO A 12 -2.09 -6.19 28.97
CA PRO A 12 -3.37 -5.70 28.47
C PRO A 12 -3.17 -4.80 27.23
N PRO A 13 -4.21 -4.63 26.38
CA PRO A 13 -4.08 -3.91 25.11
C PRO A 13 -3.67 -2.45 25.30
N GLY A 14 -2.46 -2.11 24.84
CA GLY A 14 -1.92 -0.76 24.84
C GLY A 14 -2.58 0.16 23.78
N TRP A 15 -2.55 1.46 24.05
CA TRP A 15 -3.10 2.49 23.17
C TRP A 15 -1.98 3.05 22.28
N HIS A 16 -2.24 3.17 20.97
CA HIS A 16 -1.23 3.51 19.96
C HIS A 16 -1.70 4.63 19.03
N SER A 17 -0.84 5.64 18.81
CA SER A 17 -1.02 6.63 17.74
C SER A 17 -0.50 6.08 16.41
N ILE A 18 -1.30 6.18 15.34
CA ILE A 18 -0.93 5.76 13.99
C ILE A 18 -0.91 6.98 13.05
N ARG A 19 0.21 7.71 13.09
CA ARG A 19 0.65 8.65 12.05
C ARG A 19 2.07 8.21 11.65
N PRO A 20 2.35 7.78 10.39
CA PRO A 20 3.68 7.27 10.00
C PRO A 20 4.82 8.31 10.03
N TRP A 21 4.55 9.55 10.44
CA TRP A 21 5.44 10.71 10.33
C TRP A 21 5.65 11.45 11.68
N ALA A 22 5.29 10.81 12.80
CA ALA A 22 5.41 11.33 14.16
C ALA A 22 5.99 10.24 15.10
N PRO A 23 6.68 10.58 16.20
CA PRO A 23 7.24 9.59 17.10
C PRO A 23 6.15 8.74 17.77
N HIS A 24 6.33 7.42 17.82
CA HIS A 24 5.35 6.52 18.42
C HIS A 24 5.46 6.54 19.95
N LEU A 25 4.63 7.36 20.59
CA LEU A 25 4.32 7.23 22.02
C LEU A 25 3.35 6.07 22.25
N SER A 26 3.74 5.17 23.16
CA SER A 26 2.92 4.07 23.66
C SER A 26 2.66 4.25 25.15
N LEU A 27 1.41 4.05 25.58
CA LEU A 27 1.03 4.11 27.00
C LEU A 27 0.42 2.78 27.45
N TYR A 28 1.02 2.21 28.49
CA TYR A 28 0.62 0.95 29.11
C TYR A 28 0.16 1.20 30.55
N VAL A 29 -0.86 0.46 30.99
CA VAL A 29 -1.25 0.42 32.41
C VAL A 29 -0.44 -0.69 33.08
N HIS A 30 0.33 -0.35 34.10
CA HIS A 30 1.22 -1.26 34.81
C HIS A 30 0.57 -1.83 36.07
N GLU A 31 -0.15 -1.00 36.83
CA GLU A 31 -0.86 -1.44 38.04
C GLU A 31 -2.16 -0.63 38.22
N ILE A 32 -3.21 -1.29 38.69
CA ILE A 32 -4.48 -0.68 39.12
C ILE A 32 -4.73 -1.15 40.54
N THR A 33 -4.93 -0.22 41.47
CA THR A 33 -5.37 -0.53 42.84
C THR A 33 -6.71 0.17 43.12
N SER A 34 -7.30 -0.10 44.28
CA SER A 34 -8.53 0.57 44.72
C SER A 34 -8.35 2.07 45.02
N VAL A 35 -7.11 2.60 45.02
CA VAL A 35 -6.78 4.00 45.35
C VAL A 35 -5.73 4.67 44.44
N SER A 36 -5.10 3.93 43.52
CA SER A 36 -4.03 4.42 42.63
C SER A 36 -3.98 3.68 41.29
N VAL A 37 -3.31 4.28 40.31
CA VAL A 37 -3.05 3.70 38.98
C VAL A 37 -1.63 4.07 38.56
N THR A 38 -0.86 3.10 38.10
CA THR A 38 0.50 3.28 37.57
C THR A 38 0.49 3.04 36.07
N PHE A 39 1.07 3.96 35.31
CA PHE A 39 1.25 3.88 33.86
C PHE A 39 2.74 3.88 33.51
N ILE A 40 3.08 3.23 32.40
CA ILE A 40 4.38 3.37 31.72
C ILE A 40 4.12 4.03 30.37
N LEU A 41 4.85 5.11 30.09
CA LEU A 41 4.91 5.78 28.80
C LEU A 41 6.27 5.49 28.17
N SER A 42 6.31 5.02 26.92
CA SER A 42 7.56 4.80 26.19
C SER A 42 7.50 5.33 24.76
N CYS A 43 8.67 5.64 24.19
CA CYS A 43 8.83 6.27 22.88
C CYS A 43 9.66 5.38 21.95
N ARG A 44 9.10 4.91 20.83
CA ARG A 44 9.83 4.04 19.88
C ARG A 44 10.16 4.72 18.56
N SER A 45 11.42 4.64 18.18
CA SER A 45 11.95 5.02 16.86
C SER A 45 11.98 3.79 15.94
N HIS A 46 11.47 3.89 14.71
CA HIS A 46 11.49 2.77 13.75
C HIS A 46 12.85 2.68 13.01
N ILE A 47 13.87 2.19 13.71
CA ILE A 47 15.13 1.74 13.09
C ILE A 47 15.04 0.21 12.96
N PRO A 48 15.24 -0.38 11.76
CA PRO A 48 15.24 -1.84 11.62
C PRO A 48 16.53 -2.44 12.20
N ASP A 49 16.39 -3.39 13.12
CA ASP A 49 17.52 -4.06 13.78
C ASP A 49 18.42 -4.79 12.76
N SER A 50 19.57 -4.21 12.46
CA SER A 50 20.61 -4.83 11.64
C SER A 50 21.99 -4.47 12.20
N PRO A 51 22.75 -5.42 12.77
CA PRO A 51 23.94 -5.11 13.57
C PRO A 51 25.10 -4.52 12.75
N SER A 52 25.08 -4.63 11.42
CA SER A 52 26.08 -4.01 10.53
C SER A 52 25.88 -2.50 10.33
N LEU A 53 24.81 -1.90 10.87
CA LEU A 53 24.47 -0.49 10.65
C LEU A 53 24.94 0.44 11.78
N GLU A 54 25.27 -0.11 12.96
CA GLU A 54 25.82 0.67 14.08
C GLU A 54 27.31 1.00 13.90
N GLU A 55 28.11 0.06 13.38
CA GLU A 55 29.56 0.25 13.17
C GLU A 55 29.91 1.29 12.08
N GLU A 56 29.09 1.44 11.02
CA GLU A 56 29.42 2.29 9.87
C GLU A 56 28.86 3.73 9.97
N LEU A 57 27.92 4.00 10.89
CA LEU A 57 27.21 5.28 11.00
C LEU A 57 27.07 5.84 12.43
N GLY A 58 27.77 5.26 13.42
CA GLY A 58 27.55 5.51 14.86
C GLY A 58 27.36 6.97 15.30
N GLU A 59 28.20 7.91 14.85
CA GLU A 59 28.09 9.33 15.26
C GLU A 59 26.90 10.09 14.63
N LYS A 60 26.32 9.59 13.53
CA LYS A 60 25.21 10.27 12.82
C LYS A 60 23.83 9.63 13.02
N LEU A 61 23.76 8.41 13.55
CA LEU A 61 22.49 7.79 13.91
C LEU A 61 21.89 8.37 15.21
N VAL A 62 22.76 8.82 16.13
CA VAL A 62 22.37 9.31 17.46
C VAL A 62 21.57 10.63 17.40
N GLU A 63 21.88 11.54 16.46
CA GLU A 63 21.15 12.82 16.30
C GLU A 63 19.68 12.65 15.83
N MET A 64 19.24 11.44 15.47
CA MET A 64 17.86 11.15 15.06
C MET A 64 17.02 10.36 16.07
N LYS A 65 17.60 9.93 17.21
CA LYS A 65 16.82 9.34 18.31
C LYS A 65 16.05 10.43 19.08
N HIS A 66 14.73 10.27 19.21
CA HIS A 66 13.87 11.17 19.98
C HIS A 66 13.81 10.74 21.45
N LYS A 67 14.24 11.60 22.38
CA LYS A 67 14.28 11.37 23.83
C LYS A 67 12.92 11.59 24.50
N ILE A 68 12.59 10.81 25.52
CA ILE A 68 11.32 11.01 26.26
C ILE A 68 11.38 12.24 27.17
N SER A 69 12.57 12.59 27.68
CA SER A 69 12.83 13.85 28.40
C SER A 69 12.47 15.11 27.58
N ASP A 70 12.81 15.15 26.28
CA ASP A 70 12.48 16.26 25.38
C ASP A 70 10.97 16.38 25.07
N VAL A 71 10.22 15.29 25.22
CA VAL A 71 8.75 15.29 25.11
C VAL A 71 8.14 15.80 26.42
N LEU A 72 8.56 15.24 27.56
CA LEU A 72 8.01 15.54 28.88
C LEU A 72 8.41 16.92 29.43
N GLY A 73 9.59 17.45 29.05
CA GLY A 73 10.06 18.78 29.44
C GLY A 73 9.19 19.94 28.95
N LYS A 74 8.27 19.69 28.01
CA LYS A 74 7.24 20.65 27.55
C LYS A 74 6.03 20.72 28.48
N GLY A 75 5.90 19.77 29.41
CA GLY A 75 4.86 19.70 30.43
C GLY A 75 3.83 18.60 30.17
N LEU A 76 3.56 17.80 31.22
CA LEU A 76 2.48 16.83 31.29
C LEU A 76 1.32 17.41 32.12
N ALA A 77 0.15 17.55 31.52
CA ALA A 77 -1.08 17.94 32.18
C ALA A 77 -2.04 16.75 32.27
N VAL A 78 -2.56 16.50 33.48
CA VAL A 78 -3.41 15.33 33.77
C VAL A 78 -4.79 15.79 34.23
N LYS A 79 -5.84 15.14 33.73
CA LYS A 79 -7.22 15.34 34.17
C LYS A 79 -7.85 14.02 34.60
N VAL A 80 -8.73 14.09 35.59
CA VAL A 80 -9.60 12.99 36.02
C VAL A 80 -11.04 13.50 36.00
N ASN A 81 -11.92 12.81 35.28
CA ASN A 81 -13.31 13.23 34.99
C ASN A 81 -13.39 14.68 34.46
N ASN A 82 -12.52 15.00 33.49
CA ASN A 82 -12.28 16.32 32.89
C ASN A 82 -11.84 17.46 33.85
N ALA A 83 -11.66 17.21 35.15
CA ALA A 83 -11.08 18.16 36.09
C ALA A 83 -9.55 17.99 36.19
N PRO A 84 -8.74 19.06 36.26
CA PRO A 84 -7.28 18.95 36.39
C PRO A 84 -6.89 18.28 37.71
N TRP A 85 -6.07 17.23 37.65
CA TRP A 85 -5.74 16.39 38.80
C TRP A 85 -4.30 16.58 39.25
N GLN A 86 -4.11 17.04 40.48
CA GLN A 86 -2.81 17.45 41.02
C GLN A 86 -2.07 16.34 41.79
N ARG A 87 -2.70 15.17 41.99
CA ARG A 87 -2.08 14.02 42.68
C ARG A 87 -1.48 13.06 41.67
N VAL A 88 -0.34 13.47 41.12
CA VAL A 88 0.46 12.71 40.15
C VAL A 88 1.92 12.74 40.60
N VAL A 89 2.60 11.60 40.53
CA VAL A 89 4.06 11.47 40.60
C VAL A 89 4.55 10.99 39.25
N MET A 90 5.70 11.48 38.79
CA MET A 90 6.34 11.03 37.55
C MET A 90 7.83 10.78 37.82
N HIS A 91 8.36 9.71 37.24
CA HIS A 91 9.79 9.38 37.26
C HIS A 91 10.19 8.94 35.85
N VAL A 92 11.30 9.46 35.34
CA VAL A 92 11.90 9.06 34.06
C VAL A 92 13.15 8.26 34.42
N ASP A 93 13.42 7.19 33.68
CA ASP A 93 14.66 6.45 33.85
C ASP A 93 15.86 7.28 33.35
N GLU A 94 16.80 7.56 34.25
CA GLU A 94 17.98 8.40 33.99
C GLU A 94 19.07 7.66 33.18
N GLU A 95 19.02 6.33 33.07
CA GLU A 95 19.98 5.55 32.27
C GLU A 95 19.52 5.35 30.81
N SER A 96 18.22 5.14 30.55
CA SER A 96 17.72 4.90 29.18
C SER A 96 17.12 6.12 28.46
N ASP A 97 16.39 7.01 29.14
CA ASP A 97 15.60 8.10 28.52
C ASP A 97 14.59 7.62 27.42
N GLU A 98 14.23 6.33 27.46
CA GLU A 98 13.27 5.68 26.53
C GLU A 98 11.90 5.39 27.20
N GLU A 99 11.84 5.26 28.53
CA GLU A 99 10.60 5.02 29.31
C GLU A 99 10.41 5.98 30.52
N ALA A 100 9.14 6.23 30.88
CA ALA A 100 8.75 7.05 32.03
C ALA A 100 7.54 6.47 32.78
N VAL A 101 7.61 6.43 34.10
CA VAL A 101 6.55 5.92 35.00
C VAL A 101 5.71 7.08 35.53
N VAL A 102 4.39 6.98 35.41
CA VAL A 102 3.41 7.99 35.86
C VAL A 102 2.43 7.36 36.85
N ILE A 103 2.43 7.82 38.10
CA ILE A 103 1.58 7.30 39.19
C ILE A 103 0.50 8.33 39.54
N LEU A 104 -0.76 7.94 39.34
CA LEU A 104 -1.96 8.67 39.75
C LEU A 104 -2.47 8.11 41.07
N TYR A 105 -2.74 8.96 42.07
CA TYR A 105 -3.10 8.50 43.42
C TYR A 105 -4.22 9.32 44.08
N GLY A 106 -4.89 8.68 45.05
CA GLY A 106 -6.02 9.27 45.77
C GLY A 106 -7.36 9.13 45.06
N LEU A 107 -7.54 8.03 44.32
CA LEU A 107 -8.85 7.61 43.79
C LEU A 107 -9.70 6.96 44.91
N MET A 108 -11.01 6.92 44.70
CA MET A 108 -11.95 6.16 45.56
C MET A 108 -12.30 4.81 44.91
N PRO A 109 -12.46 3.72 45.70
CA PRO A 109 -12.93 2.43 45.21
C PRO A 109 -14.31 2.46 44.56
N SER A 110 -14.63 1.39 43.82
CA SER A 110 -15.91 1.12 43.14
C SER A 110 -16.44 2.29 42.30
N LYS A 111 -15.55 3.03 41.61
CA LYS A 111 -15.92 4.16 40.75
C LYS A 111 -15.25 4.13 39.39
N HIS A 112 -15.96 4.66 38.40
CA HIS A 112 -15.41 4.95 37.08
C HIS A 112 -14.65 6.28 37.08
N TYR A 113 -13.51 6.30 36.38
CA TYR A 113 -12.71 7.49 36.12
C TYR A 113 -12.33 7.56 34.65
N GLU A 114 -12.68 8.67 34.00
CA GLU A 114 -12.06 9.09 32.74
C GLU A 114 -10.73 9.79 33.08
N ILE A 115 -9.62 9.24 32.62
CA ILE A 115 -8.28 9.81 32.84
C ILE A 115 -7.74 10.31 31.50
N GLU A 116 -7.45 11.61 31.42
CA GLU A 116 -6.79 12.22 30.26
C GLU A 116 -5.37 12.63 30.65
N LEU A 117 -4.38 11.99 30.02
CA LEU A 117 -3.00 12.45 29.99
C LEU A 117 -2.82 13.34 28.74
N SER A 118 -2.15 14.48 28.89
CA SER A 118 -1.92 15.41 27.78
C SER A 118 -0.53 16.02 27.88
N VAL A 119 0.27 15.88 26.83
CA VAL A 119 1.54 16.58 26.69
C VAL A 119 1.26 17.90 25.98
N VAL A 120 1.80 19.00 26.51
CA VAL A 120 1.46 20.37 26.06
C VAL A 120 1.82 20.65 24.58
N ALA A 121 2.57 19.76 23.93
CA ALA A 121 2.84 19.77 22.49
C ALA A 121 1.65 19.40 21.59
N GLY A 122 0.54 18.88 22.14
CA GLY A 122 -0.72 18.62 21.43
C GLY A 122 -1.20 17.18 21.45
N GLU A 123 -0.31 16.23 21.75
CA GLU A 123 -0.66 14.81 21.89
C GLU A 123 -1.29 14.52 23.25
N SER A 124 -2.32 13.68 23.27
CA SER A 124 -3.07 13.40 24.50
C SER A 124 -3.85 12.09 24.41
N ILE A 125 -3.63 11.24 25.42
CA ILE A 125 -4.13 9.88 25.53
C ILE A 125 -5.23 9.86 26.60
N LYS A 126 -6.39 9.30 26.24
CA LYS A 126 -7.52 9.11 27.16
C LYS A 126 -7.71 7.62 27.47
N GLY A 127 -7.92 7.30 28.73
CA GLY A 127 -8.29 5.96 29.20
C GLY A 127 -9.44 6.02 30.20
N ASN A 128 -10.44 5.15 30.03
CA ASN A 128 -11.51 4.96 31.00
C ASN A 128 -11.16 3.78 31.90
N LEU A 129 -11.28 3.94 33.22
CA LEU A 129 -10.94 2.92 34.19
C LEU A 129 -12.09 2.68 35.19
N THR A 130 -12.21 1.43 35.64
CA THR A 130 -13.11 1.01 36.71
C THR A 130 -12.31 0.24 37.75
N THR A 131 -12.50 0.55 39.04
CA THR A 131 -11.97 -0.24 40.16
C THR A 131 -13.01 -1.29 40.59
N GLU A 132 -12.59 -2.56 40.73
CA GLU A 132 -13.46 -3.75 40.80
C GLU A 132 -14.05 -4.10 42.19
N ASP A 133 -15.01 -5.06 42.19
CA ASP A 133 -15.54 -5.85 43.32
C ASP A 133 -16.20 -7.15 42.75
N GLU A 134 -16.46 -8.22 43.53
CA GLU A 134 -16.67 -9.61 43.01
C GLU A 134 -18.14 -10.10 42.74
N LEU A 135 -18.31 -11.19 41.91
CA LEU A 135 -19.39 -12.27 41.83
C LEU A 135 -20.54 -12.30 40.73
N ASN A 136 -20.50 -13.31 39.79
CA ASN A 136 -21.58 -14.16 39.14
C ASN A 136 -22.79 -13.59 38.27
N ASP A 137 -23.63 -14.29 37.42
CA ASP A 137 -23.71 -15.59 36.64
C ASP A 137 -24.94 -15.73 35.63
N PHE A 138 -24.85 -16.54 34.52
CA PHE A 138 -25.87 -17.36 33.71
C PHE A 138 -27.26 -16.80 33.20
N ASP A 139 -28.09 -17.31 32.24
CA ASP A 139 -28.16 -18.21 31.02
C ASP A 139 -29.54 -17.90 30.26
N GLU A 140 -30.17 -18.48 29.18
CA GLU A 140 -30.10 -19.64 28.23
C GLU A 140 -30.76 -19.26 26.82
N SER A 141 -31.59 -20.10 26.12
CA SER A 141 -32.05 -19.93 24.70
C SER A 141 -33.55 -20.29 24.41
N THR A 142 -34.19 -20.51 23.23
CA THR A 142 -33.93 -20.51 21.73
C THR A 142 -35.28 -20.14 20.95
N ARG A 143 -35.85 -20.64 19.80
CA ARG A 143 -35.62 -21.70 18.74
C ARG A 143 -36.31 -21.40 17.35
N ALA A 144 -37.02 -22.32 16.66
CA ALA A 144 -37.45 -22.26 15.21
C ALA A 144 -38.71 -23.15 14.90
N SER A 145 -39.47 -23.25 13.76
CA SER A 145 -39.63 -22.70 12.35
C SER A 145 -41.06 -23.18 11.82
N PRO A 146 -41.53 -23.37 10.52
CA PRO A 146 -41.04 -23.17 9.11
C PRO A 146 -42.10 -22.55 8.10
N ALA A 147 -42.10 -22.86 6.77
CA ALA A 147 -43.03 -22.37 5.70
C ALA A 147 -43.09 -23.25 4.38
N VAL A 148 -43.73 -22.79 3.25
CA VAL A 148 -43.55 -23.11 1.76
C VAL A 148 -44.71 -23.75 0.90
N THR A 149 -44.87 -23.38 -0.41
CA THR A 149 -45.62 -24.06 -1.55
C THR A 149 -45.15 -23.58 -2.99
N GLN A 150 -45.53 -24.18 -4.17
CA GLN A 150 -44.97 -23.99 -5.57
C GLN A 150 -45.98 -24.07 -6.80
N LEU A 151 -45.59 -23.71 -8.09
CA LEU A 151 -45.79 -24.44 -9.44
C LEU A 151 -45.76 -23.62 -10.80
N ASN A 152 -45.89 -24.26 -12.02
CA ASN A 152 -45.47 -23.74 -13.39
C ASN A 152 -46.07 -24.38 -14.76
N THR A 153 -46.33 -23.63 -15.88
CA THR A 153 -46.39 -23.94 -17.41
C THR A 153 -47.45 -24.87 -18.21
N THR A 154 -47.54 -24.89 -19.62
CA THR A 154 -48.75 -25.32 -20.49
C THR A 154 -48.78 -26.23 -21.85
N PRO A 155 -48.88 -25.82 -23.19
CA PRO A 155 -49.91 -26.29 -24.24
C PRO A 155 -49.54 -26.95 -25.69
N GLN A 156 -50.48 -27.09 -26.72
CA GLN A 156 -50.45 -28.01 -27.99
C GLN A 156 -51.28 -27.65 -29.33
N THR A 157 -51.20 -28.37 -30.54
CA THR A 157 -52.21 -28.49 -31.74
C THR A 157 -51.96 -29.56 -32.94
N GLN A 158 -52.78 -29.70 -34.08
CA GLN A 158 -52.87 -30.81 -35.18
C GLN A 158 -53.36 -30.37 -36.67
N THR A 159 -53.73 -31.03 -37.87
CA THR A 159 -53.96 -32.37 -38.66
C THR A 159 -54.38 -32.09 -40.23
N VAL A 160 -54.80 -32.87 -41.33
CA VAL A 160 -54.67 -34.21 -42.15
C VAL A 160 -55.74 -34.32 -43.39
N THR A 161 -55.84 -35.02 -44.62
CA THR A 161 -55.06 -35.77 -45.76
C THR A 161 -55.60 -35.87 -47.33
N PRO A 162 -56.07 -36.96 -48.10
CA PRO A 162 -55.74 -37.29 -49.58
C PRO A 162 -56.74 -37.96 -50.71
N ALA A 163 -56.29 -38.32 -51.98
CA ALA A 163 -56.74 -39.33 -53.10
C ALA A 163 -57.70 -39.00 -54.36
N ASP A 164 -57.94 -39.69 -55.55
CA ASP A 164 -57.29 -40.66 -56.59
C ASP A 164 -58.17 -41.09 -57.93
N THR A 165 -57.67 -41.86 -58.98
CA THR A 165 -58.33 -42.84 -60.03
C THR A 165 -58.25 -42.76 -61.68
N PRO A 166 -58.96 -43.49 -62.67
CA PRO A 166 -58.36 -44.39 -63.77
C PRO A 166 -58.98 -44.47 -65.34
N PRO A 167 -59.11 -45.57 -66.23
CA PRO A 167 -58.83 -45.61 -67.77
C PRO A 167 -59.61 -46.51 -68.90
N SER A 168 -59.24 -46.54 -70.26
CA SER A 168 -59.15 -47.71 -71.32
C SER A 168 -59.85 -47.89 -72.79
N SER A 169 -59.07 -48.32 -73.86
CA SER A 169 -59.26 -49.27 -75.08
C SER A 169 -59.95 -48.97 -76.52
N PRO A 170 -59.95 -49.81 -77.64
CA PRO A 170 -58.90 -50.05 -78.73
C PRO A 170 -59.29 -50.33 -80.28
N SER A 171 -58.31 -50.45 -81.24
CA SER A 171 -58.24 -51.33 -82.52
C SER A 171 -57.91 -50.76 -83.98
N SER A 172 -58.16 -51.50 -85.12
CA SER A 172 -57.63 -51.36 -86.56
C SER A 172 -58.58 -51.94 -87.68
N SER A 173 -58.37 -52.20 -89.03
CA SER A 173 -57.40 -52.08 -90.22
C SER A 173 -58.14 -52.53 -91.57
N GLY A 174 -57.70 -52.67 -92.86
CA GLY A 174 -56.49 -52.46 -93.76
C GLY A 174 -56.52 -53.15 -95.21
N SER A 175 -55.55 -52.87 -96.15
CA SER A 175 -55.11 -53.60 -97.43
C SER A 175 -55.46 -53.17 -98.92
N SER A 176 -54.48 -53.36 -99.86
CA SER A 176 -54.52 -53.65 -101.34
C SER A 176 -54.76 -52.57 -102.47
N SER A 177 -54.52 -52.96 -103.76
CA SER A 177 -54.39 -52.16 -105.03
C SER A 177 -54.88 -52.99 -106.27
N PRO A 178 -54.97 -52.55 -107.59
CA PRO A 178 -54.18 -51.53 -108.33
C PRO A 178 -54.88 -50.71 -109.49
N GLN A 179 -54.02 -50.07 -110.31
CA GLN A 179 -54.10 -49.10 -111.44
C GLN A 179 -55.11 -49.21 -112.64
N PRO A 180 -55.17 -48.19 -113.57
CA PRO A 180 -56.42 -47.76 -114.23
C PRO A 180 -56.43 -47.67 -115.78
N ARG A 181 -57.51 -47.09 -116.34
CA ARG A 181 -57.50 -46.34 -117.63
C ARG A 181 -58.02 -44.90 -117.42
N GLN A 182 -57.71 -44.01 -118.36
CA GLN A 182 -57.84 -42.55 -118.19
C GLN A 182 -59.23 -41.99 -118.54
N ILE A 183 -59.50 -40.81 -117.98
CA ILE A 183 -60.82 -40.21 -117.77
C ILE A 183 -60.84 -38.75 -118.27
N THR A 184 -62.01 -38.21 -118.61
CA THR A 184 -62.16 -36.94 -119.35
C THR A 184 -62.05 -35.66 -118.50
N VAL A 185 -61.96 -34.49 -119.15
CA VAL A 185 -61.64 -33.20 -118.52
C VAL A 185 -62.70 -32.74 -117.50
N GLU A 186 -63.98 -32.94 -117.81
CA GLU A 186 -65.11 -32.59 -116.93
C GLU A 186 -65.04 -33.36 -115.59
N GLU A 187 -64.71 -34.63 -115.69
CA GLU A 187 -64.58 -35.58 -114.58
C GLU A 187 -63.27 -35.36 -113.80
N ARG A 188 -62.21 -34.87 -114.47
CA ARG A 188 -61.03 -34.32 -113.78
C ARG A 188 -61.37 -33.08 -112.95
N ALA A 189 -62.31 -32.25 -113.41
CA ALA A 189 -62.77 -31.06 -112.68
C ALA A 189 -63.73 -31.37 -111.52
N SER A 190 -64.45 -32.51 -111.53
CA SER A 190 -65.15 -33.02 -110.34
C SER A 190 -64.19 -33.69 -109.35
N GLN A 191 -63.23 -34.50 -109.83
CA GLN A 191 -62.16 -35.09 -109.02
C GLN A 191 -61.34 -34.02 -108.28
N LEU A 192 -60.92 -32.93 -108.95
CA LEU A 192 -60.19 -31.82 -108.33
C LEU A 192 -61.01 -31.13 -107.22
N ARG A 193 -62.32 -30.93 -107.41
CA ARG A 193 -63.20 -30.35 -106.38
C ARG A 193 -63.40 -31.29 -105.19
N HIS A 194 -63.57 -32.59 -105.43
CA HIS A 194 -63.66 -33.58 -104.36
C HIS A 194 -62.35 -33.70 -103.57
N MET A 195 -61.20 -33.73 -104.25
CA MET A 195 -59.89 -33.74 -103.61
C MET A 195 -59.63 -32.48 -102.79
N HIS A 196 -60.03 -31.30 -103.28
CA HIS A 196 -59.95 -30.06 -102.49
C HIS A 196 -60.85 -30.09 -101.24
N ALA A 197 -62.03 -30.71 -101.32
CA ALA A 197 -62.90 -30.88 -100.15
C ALA A 197 -62.27 -31.82 -99.10
N MET A 198 -61.69 -32.97 -99.53
CA MET A 198 -60.99 -33.87 -98.61
C MET A 198 -59.76 -33.21 -97.98
N LEU A 199 -58.92 -32.51 -98.76
CA LEU A 199 -57.75 -31.80 -98.25
C LEU A 199 -58.13 -30.69 -97.27
N SER A 200 -59.28 -30.03 -97.44
CA SER A 200 -59.80 -29.06 -96.46
C SER A 200 -60.22 -29.74 -95.15
N GLN A 201 -60.91 -30.88 -95.23
CA GLN A 201 -61.32 -31.65 -94.06
C GLN A 201 -60.10 -32.21 -93.29
N GLU A 202 -59.08 -32.69 -94.01
CA GLU A 202 -57.81 -33.13 -93.44
C GLU A 202 -57.05 -31.97 -92.78
N HIS A 203 -57.04 -30.78 -93.39
CA HIS A 203 -56.45 -29.58 -92.83
C HIS A 203 -57.12 -29.15 -91.50
N ASP A 204 -58.45 -29.18 -91.43
CA ASP A 204 -59.20 -28.86 -90.20
C ASP A 204 -58.97 -29.90 -89.10
N GLN A 205 -58.88 -31.18 -89.47
CA GLN A 205 -58.57 -32.28 -88.55
C GLN A 205 -57.15 -32.15 -87.97
N LEU A 206 -56.14 -31.93 -88.83
CA LEU A 206 -54.75 -31.71 -88.42
C LEU A 206 -54.60 -30.43 -87.59
N THR A 207 -55.29 -29.35 -87.95
CA THR A 207 -55.31 -28.10 -87.18
C THR A 207 -55.93 -28.28 -85.79
N THR A 208 -56.91 -29.18 -85.65
CA THR A 208 -57.51 -29.52 -84.36
C THR A 208 -56.56 -30.38 -83.50
N GLN A 209 -55.92 -31.40 -84.10
CA GLN A 209 -54.89 -32.21 -83.44
C GLN A 209 -53.67 -31.38 -82.99
N LEU A 210 -53.25 -30.39 -83.79
CA LEU A 210 -52.17 -29.47 -83.44
C LEU A 210 -52.53 -28.61 -82.22
N LYS A 211 -53.81 -28.22 -82.06
CA LYS A 211 -54.28 -27.45 -80.90
C LYS A 211 -54.33 -28.29 -79.63
N THR A 212 -54.75 -29.57 -79.69
CA THR A 212 -54.72 -30.46 -78.51
C THR A 212 -53.29 -30.80 -78.11
N ALA A 213 -52.45 -31.23 -79.05
CA ALA A 213 -51.04 -31.55 -78.80
C ALA A 213 -50.27 -30.38 -78.16
N ARG A 214 -50.50 -29.14 -78.60
CA ARG A 214 -49.92 -27.94 -77.97
C ARG A 214 -50.39 -27.74 -76.52
N ARG A 215 -51.68 -27.96 -76.23
CA ARG A 215 -52.24 -27.81 -74.87
C ARG A 215 -51.67 -28.84 -73.90
N ASP A 216 -51.50 -30.08 -74.35
CA ASP A 216 -51.01 -31.15 -73.48
C ASP A 216 -49.48 -31.10 -73.32
N ALA A 217 -48.73 -30.66 -74.33
CA ALA A 217 -47.32 -30.30 -74.18
C ALA A 217 -47.12 -29.15 -73.17
N GLN A 218 -47.97 -28.12 -73.19
CA GLN A 218 -47.92 -27.01 -72.22
C GLN A 218 -48.21 -27.48 -70.78
N ARG A 219 -49.10 -28.47 -70.61
CA ARG A 219 -49.37 -29.11 -69.30
C ARG A 219 -48.16 -29.92 -68.80
N ALA A 220 -47.51 -30.67 -69.69
CA ALA A 220 -46.32 -31.46 -69.33
C ALA A 220 -45.14 -30.56 -68.91
N ASP A 221 -44.87 -29.48 -69.64
CA ASP A 221 -43.84 -28.49 -69.29
C ASP A 221 -44.13 -27.82 -67.93
N ALA A 222 -45.40 -27.47 -67.65
CA ALA A 222 -45.79 -26.93 -66.34
C ALA A 222 -45.59 -27.93 -65.19
N ALA A 223 -45.87 -29.22 -65.40
CA ALA A 223 -45.65 -30.26 -64.39
C ALA A 223 -44.14 -30.45 -64.09
N LEU A 224 -43.31 -30.56 -65.14
CA LEU A 224 -41.86 -30.70 -65.00
C LEU A 224 -41.22 -29.50 -64.30
N ARG A 225 -41.69 -28.27 -64.56
CA ARG A 225 -41.22 -27.07 -63.83
C ARG A 225 -41.50 -27.17 -62.33
N SER A 226 -42.70 -27.61 -61.94
CA SER A 226 -43.09 -27.79 -60.54
C SER A 226 -42.22 -28.83 -59.83
N GLU A 227 -41.92 -29.95 -60.51
CA GLU A 227 -41.03 -30.99 -59.99
C GLU A 227 -39.58 -30.51 -59.84
N ILE A 228 -39.05 -29.77 -60.84
CA ILE A 228 -37.73 -29.15 -60.78
C ILE A 228 -37.63 -28.14 -59.62
N GLU A 229 -38.67 -27.35 -59.35
CA GLU A 229 -38.69 -26.45 -58.19
C GLU A 229 -38.74 -27.20 -56.85
N ALA A 230 -39.50 -28.29 -56.75
CA ALA A 230 -39.53 -29.12 -55.55
C ALA A 230 -38.15 -29.74 -55.26
N LEU A 231 -37.48 -30.26 -56.29
CA LEU A 231 -36.13 -30.82 -56.19
C LEU A 231 -35.08 -29.77 -55.80
N LYS A 232 -35.14 -28.56 -56.37
CA LYS A 232 -34.23 -27.44 -56.00
C LYS A 232 -34.35 -27.09 -54.51
N ARG A 233 -35.58 -26.91 -54.00
CA ARG A 233 -35.82 -26.59 -52.58
C ARG A 233 -35.33 -27.69 -51.64
N ALA A 234 -35.38 -28.96 -52.06
CA ALA A 234 -34.83 -30.08 -51.30
C ALA A 234 -33.29 -30.05 -51.26
N VAL A 235 -32.62 -29.73 -52.37
CA VAL A 235 -31.15 -29.58 -52.44
C VAL A 235 -30.67 -28.40 -51.59
N GLU A 236 -31.31 -27.23 -51.73
CA GLU A 236 -30.97 -26.02 -50.96
C GLU A 236 -31.07 -26.25 -49.44
N LYS A 237 -32.11 -26.95 -48.99
CA LYS A 237 -32.29 -27.32 -47.56
C LYS A 237 -31.14 -28.18 -47.03
N ASN A 238 -30.65 -29.13 -47.82
CA ASN A 238 -29.54 -30.00 -47.41
C ASN A 238 -28.18 -29.29 -47.46
N ALA A 239 -27.95 -28.44 -48.46
CA ALA A 239 -26.70 -27.68 -48.61
C ALA A 239 -26.39 -26.79 -47.38
N ALA A 240 -27.42 -26.19 -46.77
CA ALA A 240 -27.26 -25.42 -45.54
C ALA A 240 -26.82 -26.27 -44.32
N GLY A 241 -27.23 -27.55 -44.26
CA GLY A 241 -26.77 -28.49 -43.24
C GLY A 241 -25.33 -28.96 -43.50
N GLU A 242 -25.01 -29.28 -44.75
CA GLU A 242 -23.67 -29.71 -45.17
C GLU A 242 -22.61 -28.62 -44.94
N GLN A 243 -22.94 -27.36 -45.24
CA GLN A 243 -22.03 -26.22 -45.02
C GLN A 243 -21.72 -26.03 -43.52
N ARG A 244 -22.70 -26.20 -42.63
CA ARG A 244 -22.48 -26.14 -41.17
C ARG A 244 -21.62 -27.31 -40.68
N ALA A 245 -21.79 -28.50 -41.24
CA ALA A 245 -20.94 -29.66 -40.94
C ALA A 245 -19.49 -29.40 -41.37
N LYS A 246 -19.27 -28.89 -42.59
CA LYS A 246 -17.96 -28.50 -43.11
C LYS A 246 -17.28 -27.42 -42.25
N GLN A 247 -18.02 -26.37 -41.86
CA GLN A 247 -17.51 -25.34 -40.95
C GLN A 247 -17.12 -25.91 -39.58
N LYS A 248 -17.91 -26.82 -39.00
CA LYS A 248 -17.57 -27.48 -37.73
C LYS A 248 -16.33 -28.37 -37.85
N ILE A 249 -16.15 -29.08 -38.97
CA ILE A 249 -14.94 -29.89 -39.22
C ILE A 249 -13.70 -28.99 -39.30
N LEU A 250 -13.76 -27.89 -40.06
CA LEU A 250 -12.64 -26.94 -40.16
C LEU A 250 -12.27 -26.31 -38.81
N ALA A 251 -13.27 -25.92 -38.00
CA ALA A 251 -13.04 -25.38 -36.67
C ALA A 251 -12.38 -26.40 -35.72
N LEU A 252 -12.78 -27.69 -35.80
CA LEU A 252 -12.16 -28.76 -35.03
C LEU A 252 -10.73 -29.09 -35.52
N GLN A 253 -10.47 -29.03 -36.83
CA GLN A 253 -9.14 -29.23 -37.39
C GLN A 253 -8.16 -28.14 -36.96
N GLU A 254 -8.58 -26.87 -36.97
CA GLU A 254 -7.74 -25.76 -36.51
C GLU A 254 -7.53 -25.81 -34.98
N ALA A 255 -8.54 -26.20 -34.20
CA ALA A 255 -8.38 -26.40 -32.75
C ALA A 255 -7.39 -27.54 -32.42
N VAL A 256 -7.42 -28.66 -33.16
CA VAL A 256 -6.43 -29.75 -33.00
C VAL A 256 -5.03 -29.28 -33.41
N LYS A 257 -4.90 -28.49 -34.49
CA LYS A 257 -3.62 -27.90 -34.91
C LYS A 257 -3.05 -26.93 -33.88
N GLN A 258 -3.88 -26.11 -33.24
CA GLN A 258 -3.48 -25.21 -32.16
C GLN A 258 -3.06 -25.97 -30.89
N ALA A 259 -3.79 -27.03 -30.52
CA ALA A 259 -3.42 -27.88 -29.39
C ALA A 259 -2.08 -28.62 -29.63
N LEU A 260 -1.80 -29.06 -30.86
CA LEU A 260 -0.53 -29.68 -31.23
C LEU A 260 0.63 -28.66 -31.25
N ALA A 261 0.40 -27.42 -31.68
CA ALA A 261 1.41 -26.36 -31.59
C ALA A 261 1.78 -26.07 -30.13
N ALA A 262 0.79 -25.80 -29.28
CA ALA A 262 1.00 -25.55 -27.85
C ALA A 262 1.70 -26.71 -27.11
N ALA A 263 1.46 -27.96 -27.53
CA ALA A 263 2.17 -29.13 -26.99
C ALA A 263 3.65 -29.18 -27.41
N VAL A 264 4.00 -28.74 -28.63
CA VAL A 264 5.38 -28.61 -29.09
C VAL A 264 6.08 -27.43 -28.42
N ASP A 265 5.39 -26.31 -28.24
CA ASP A 265 5.93 -25.12 -27.56
C ASP A 265 6.26 -25.45 -26.10
N ALA A 266 5.35 -26.11 -25.36
CA ALA A 266 5.62 -26.57 -23.99
C ALA A 266 6.75 -27.62 -23.91
N ASP A 267 6.85 -28.53 -24.89
CA ASP A 267 7.96 -29.50 -24.99
C ASP A 267 9.30 -28.81 -25.31
N ASN A 268 9.31 -27.62 -25.92
CA ASN A 268 10.51 -26.80 -26.07
C ASN A 268 10.85 -26.03 -24.79
N GLU A 269 9.86 -25.44 -24.12
CA GLU A 269 10.04 -24.76 -22.81
C GLU A 269 10.67 -25.69 -21.77
N VAL A 270 10.19 -26.94 -21.66
CA VAL A 270 10.78 -27.96 -20.78
C VAL A 270 12.26 -28.20 -21.11
N LYS A 271 12.64 -28.29 -22.40
CA LYS A 271 14.04 -28.52 -22.79
C LYS A 271 14.96 -27.33 -22.51
N GLU A 272 14.46 -26.10 -22.60
CA GLU A 272 15.28 -24.93 -22.19
C GLU A 272 15.44 -24.86 -20.66
N LEU A 273 14.42 -25.25 -19.88
CA LEU A 273 14.53 -25.40 -18.43
C LEU A 273 15.52 -26.52 -18.04
N GLU A 274 15.48 -27.68 -18.71
CA GLU A 274 16.47 -28.76 -18.51
C GLU A 274 17.90 -28.34 -18.85
N ARG A 275 18.09 -27.45 -19.83
CA ARG A 275 19.41 -26.87 -20.18
C ARG A 275 19.89 -25.83 -19.17
N ALA A 276 18.97 -25.05 -18.59
CA ALA A 276 19.30 -24.02 -17.61
C ALA A 276 19.60 -24.61 -16.22
N LEU A 277 18.95 -25.72 -15.84
CA LEU A 277 19.02 -26.29 -14.50
C LEU A 277 20.45 -26.53 -13.97
N PRO A 278 21.41 -27.15 -14.70
CA PRO A 278 22.77 -27.34 -14.19
C PRO A 278 23.54 -26.03 -13.95
N GLY A 279 23.20 -24.97 -14.68
CA GLY A 279 23.76 -23.64 -14.47
C GLY A 279 23.26 -23.00 -13.18
N LEU A 280 21.97 -23.16 -12.88
CA LEU A 280 21.35 -22.70 -11.64
C LEU A 280 21.85 -23.50 -10.42
N GLU A 281 22.04 -24.81 -10.55
CA GLU A 281 22.65 -25.64 -9.52
C GLU A 281 24.10 -25.22 -9.21
N ALA A 282 24.90 -24.90 -10.24
CA ALA A 282 26.25 -24.37 -10.06
C ALA A 282 26.28 -22.99 -9.40
N GLN A 283 25.35 -22.08 -9.77
CA GLN A 283 25.21 -20.78 -9.12
C GLN A 283 24.81 -20.91 -7.65
N ARG A 284 23.87 -21.81 -7.33
CA ARG A 284 23.48 -22.12 -5.95
C ARG A 284 24.67 -22.62 -5.14
N ALA A 285 25.47 -23.54 -5.69
CA ALA A 285 26.61 -24.12 -4.98
C ALA A 285 27.70 -23.09 -4.67
N GLU A 286 27.97 -22.13 -5.55
CA GLU A 286 28.91 -21.03 -5.27
C GLU A 286 28.34 -20.04 -4.25
N ALA A 287 27.04 -19.71 -4.35
CA ALA A 287 26.35 -18.84 -3.38
C ALA A 287 26.32 -19.44 -1.96
N GLU A 288 26.09 -20.75 -1.83
CA GLU A 288 26.14 -21.49 -0.54
C GLU A 288 27.55 -21.46 0.06
N LYS A 289 28.57 -21.56 -0.78
CA LYS A 289 29.99 -21.47 -0.41
C LYS A 289 30.42 -20.05 -0.01
N ASP A 290 29.90 -19.02 -0.65
CA ASP A 290 30.14 -17.62 -0.25
C ASP A 290 29.34 -17.22 0.99
N HIS A 291 28.13 -17.75 1.19
CA HIS A 291 27.40 -17.64 2.45
C HIS A 291 28.17 -18.27 3.61
N ALA A 292 28.74 -19.47 3.43
CA ALA A 292 29.57 -20.11 4.45
C ALA A 292 30.80 -19.25 4.83
N ARG A 293 31.48 -18.66 3.83
CA ARG A 293 32.61 -17.72 4.05
C ARG A 293 32.18 -16.47 4.81
N ALA A 294 31.00 -15.92 4.50
CA ALA A 294 30.44 -14.76 5.20
C ALA A 294 30.07 -15.09 6.66
N SER A 295 29.50 -16.27 6.91
CA SER A 295 29.18 -16.77 8.26
C SER A 295 30.46 -16.93 9.11
N GLU A 296 31.50 -17.56 8.57
CA GLU A 296 32.80 -17.68 9.26
C GLU A 296 33.43 -16.31 9.58
N ALA A 297 33.24 -15.29 8.74
CA ALA A 297 33.73 -13.95 8.99
C ALA A 297 32.92 -13.23 10.09
N ALA A 298 31.59 -13.37 10.05
CA ALA A 298 30.69 -12.81 11.05
C ALA A 298 30.92 -13.41 12.45
N GLU A 299 31.13 -14.73 12.56
CA GLU A 299 31.45 -15.40 13.83
C GLU A 299 32.76 -14.88 14.45
N ARG A 300 33.78 -14.59 13.64
CA ARG A 300 35.04 -14.01 14.12
C ARG A 300 34.83 -12.58 14.62
N SER A 301 34.12 -11.74 13.86
CA SER A 301 33.80 -10.38 14.29
C SER A 301 32.96 -10.36 15.58
N ALA A 302 32.00 -11.28 15.73
CA ALA A 302 31.22 -11.46 16.94
C ALA A 302 32.06 -11.91 18.16
N ALA A 303 33.11 -12.70 17.94
CA ALA A 303 34.05 -13.08 18.99
C ALA A 303 34.95 -11.92 19.41
N ASP A 304 35.50 -11.16 18.45
CA ASP A 304 36.39 -10.02 18.71
C ASP A 304 35.64 -8.85 19.38
N THR A 305 34.44 -8.50 18.92
CA THR A 305 33.58 -7.48 19.55
C THR A 305 33.16 -7.88 20.97
N LYS A 306 32.80 -9.15 21.20
CA LYS A 306 32.53 -9.67 22.55
C LYS A 306 33.76 -9.56 23.46
N ALA A 307 34.96 -9.86 22.95
CA ALA A 307 36.20 -9.73 23.72
C ALA A 307 36.50 -8.26 24.10
N ALA A 308 36.19 -7.30 23.22
CA ALA A 308 36.28 -5.87 23.53
C ALA A 308 35.28 -5.45 24.61
N LEU A 309 34.00 -5.84 24.49
CA LEU A 309 32.98 -5.55 25.50
C LEU A 309 33.31 -6.15 26.88
N ASP A 310 33.88 -7.36 26.93
CA ASP A 310 34.36 -7.97 28.17
C ASP A 310 35.59 -7.26 28.77
N VAL A 311 36.31 -6.41 28.02
CA VAL A 311 37.37 -5.53 28.55
C VAL A 311 36.78 -4.24 29.10
N ASP A 312 35.94 -3.55 28.33
CA ASP A 312 35.35 -2.28 28.78
C ASP A 312 34.41 -2.47 29.98
N ARG A 313 33.66 -3.58 30.06
CA ARG A 313 32.84 -3.92 31.23
C ARG A 313 33.65 -4.10 32.52
N LYS A 314 34.90 -4.56 32.43
CA LYS A 314 35.79 -4.63 33.62
C LYS A 314 36.22 -3.23 34.04
N ARG A 315 36.51 -2.37 33.06
CA ARG A 315 36.90 -0.98 33.27
C ARG A 315 35.77 -0.12 33.86
N THR A 316 34.51 -0.31 33.45
CA THR A 316 33.38 0.39 34.10
C THR A 316 33.21 -0.06 35.55
N ALA A 317 33.23 -1.37 35.81
CA ALA A 317 33.12 -1.92 37.17
C ALA A 317 34.25 -1.46 38.12
N GLU A 318 35.48 -1.25 37.60
CA GLU A 318 36.57 -0.63 38.36
C GLU A 318 36.26 0.84 38.71
N VAL A 319 35.74 1.64 37.77
CA VAL A 319 35.36 3.05 38.00
C VAL A 319 34.14 3.17 38.93
N GLU A 320 33.15 2.30 38.80
CA GLU A 320 31.99 2.21 39.70
C GLU A 320 32.43 1.93 41.14
N ALA A 321 33.39 1.04 41.35
CA ALA A 321 33.94 0.73 42.67
C ALA A 321 34.70 1.93 43.28
N GLU A 322 35.47 2.68 42.48
CA GLU A 322 36.10 3.93 42.94
C GLU A 322 35.05 5.00 43.30
N LEU A 323 34.00 5.14 42.50
CA LEU A 323 32.92 6.11 42.72
C LEU A 323 32.13 5.77 43.99
N ALA A 324 31.79 4.50 44.22
CA ALA A 324 31.15 4.05 45.47
C ALA A 324 32.02 4.34 46.71
N ALA A 325 33.34 4.11 46.61
CA ALA A 325 34.28 4.41 47.69
C ALA A 325 34.42 5.93 47.95
N LEU A 326 34.30 6.77 46.91
CA LEU A 326 34.25 8.23 47.04
C LEU A 326 32.94 8.70 47.67
N THR A 327 31.78 8.16 47.27
CA THR A 327 30.46 8.50 47.85
C THR A 327 30.41 8.19 49.35
N ALA A 328 30.80 6.98 49.76
CA ALA A 328 30.85 6.61 51.18
C ALA A 328 31.83 7.49 52.00
N LYS A 329 32.87 8.05 51.35
CA LYS A 329 33.80 9.00 51.96
C LYS A 329 33.18 10.40 52.08
N VAL A 330 32.33 10.83 51.15
CA VAL A 330 31.55 12.07 51.25
C VAL A 330 30.53 11.97 52.38
N GLU A 331 29.74 10.89 52.44
CA GLU A 331 28.77 10.64 53.52
C GLU A 331 29.41 10.66 54.92
N LYS A 332 30.59 10.04 55.05
CA LYS A 332 31.36 10.04 56.29
C LYS A 332 31.89 11.42 56.69
N MET A 333 31.98 12.36 55.74
CA MET A 333 32.39 13.74 56.00
C MET A 333 31.19 14.67 56.23
N THR A 334 30.04 14.46 55.58
CA THR A 334 28.78 15.17 55.89
C THR A 334 28.28 14.80 57.28
N ALA A 335 28.24 13.51 57.65
CA ALA A 335 27.87 13.08 59.00
C ALA A 335 28.76 13.69 60.11
N LYS A 336 30.05 13.93 59.82
CA LYS A 336 30.96 14.67 60.71
C LYS A 336 30.63 16.15 60.81
N ARG A 337 30.37 16.82 59.66
CA ARG A 337 29.92 18.22 59.62
C ARG A 337 28.65 18.39 60.47
N ASP A 338 27.69 17.48 60.30
CA ASP A 338 26.37 17.58 60.90
C ASP A 338 26.41 17.33 62.41
N LYS A 339 27.24 16.39 62.89
CA LYS A 339 27.51 16.23 64.33
C LYS A 339 28.18 17.48 64.93
N LEU A 340 29.21 18.03 64.28
CA LEU A 340 29.85 19.27 64.75
C LEU A 340 28.88 20.46 64.81
N ALA A 341 27.99 20.58 63.83
CA ALA A 341 26.99 21.64 63.77
C ALA A 341 25.85 21.48 64.79
N THR A 342 25.46 20.24 65.12
CA THR A 342 24.26 19.96 65.92
C THR A 342 24.55 19.72 67.41
N GLU A 343 25.69 19.12 67.73
CA GLU A 343 26.11 18.83 69.11
C GLU A 343 27.12 19.86 69.61
N ASN A 344 28.30 19.91 68.99
CA ASN A 344 29.46 20.64 69.53
C ASN A 344 29.28 22.17 69.55
N ILE A 345 28.73 22.76 68.49
CA ILE A 345 28.55 24.23 68.44
C ILE A 345 27.52 24.71 69.49
N PRO A 346 26.29 24.13 69.60
CA PRO A 346 25.32 24.55 70.62
C PRO A 346 25.73 24.25 72.07
N GLU A 347 26.65 23.31 72.29
CA GLU A 347 27.25 23.05 73.61
C GLU A 347 28.23 24.18 73.99
N LEU A 348 29.16 24.52 73.10
CA LEU A 348 30.10 25.65 73.28
C LEU A 348 29.38 27.01 73.39
N GLU A 349 28.27 27.21 72.67
CA GLU A 349 27.42 28.40 72.81
C GLU A 349 26.74 28.49 74.18
N ARG A 350 26.36 27.36 74.79
CA ARG A 350 25.86 27.34 76.18
C ARG A 350 26.96 27.66 77.18
N GLU A 351 28.16 27.11 77.04
CA GLU A 351 29.29 27.42 77.92
C GLU A 351 29.64 28.92 77.84
N LEU A 352 29.73 29.47 76.63
CA LEU A 352 29.95 30.91 76.41
C LEU A 352 28.83 31.78 77.01
N SER A 353 27.58 31.32 76.99
CA SER A 353 26.45 32.01 77.61
C SER A 353 26.54 31.97 79.15
N SER A 354 26.90 30.82 79.73
CA SER A 354 27.10 30.65 81.17
C SER A 354 28.22 31.55 81.69
N ILE A 355 29.37 31.59 81.00
CA ILE A 355 30.52 32.44 81.36
C ILE A 355 30.15 33.93 81.25
N ARG A 356 29.33 34.33 80.27
CA ARG A 356 28.83 35.71 80.17
C ARG A 356 27.91 36.09 81.33
N ALA A 357 27.01 35.21 81.76
CA ALA A 357 26.14 35.44 82.91
C ALA A 357 26.93 35.52 84.23
N GLU A 358 27.98 34.71 84.39
CA GLU A 358 28.89 34.78 85.54
C GLU A 358 29.64 36.12 85.58
N ILE A 359 30.12 36.62 84.44
CA ILE A 359 30.72 37.96 84.32
C ILE A 359 29.70 39.05 84.68
N GLU A 360 28.45 38.94 84.23
CA GLU A 360 27.39 39.92 84.51
C GLU A 360 27.05 40.03 86.00
N GLU A 361 26.99 38.91 86.74
CA GLU A 361 26.81 38.95 88.20
C GLU A 361 28.07 39.46 88.93
N ILE A 362 29.28 39.16 88.45
CA ILE A 362 30.53 39.75 89.00
C ILE A 362 30.56 41.28 88.80
N GLU A 363 29.99 41.80 87.71
CA GLU A 363 29.86 43.24 87.49
C GLU A 363 28.77 43.87 88.39
N LYS A 364 27.61 43.22 88.57
CA LYS A 364 26.58 43.67 89.52
C LYS A 364 27.06 43.66 90.97
N GLU A 365 27.84 42.66 91.38
CA GLU A 365 28.39 42.60 92.74
C GLU A 365 29.37 43.76 92.98
N LYS A 366 30.22 44.08 91.99
CA LYS A 366 31.08 45.28 92.04
C LYS A 366 30.30 46.59 92.08
N ASP A 367 29.17 46.68 91.40
CA ASP A 367 28.33 47.88 91.47
C ASP A 367 27.57 48.00 92.80
N ARG A 368 27.20 46.88 93.45
CA ARG A 368 26.76 46.89 94.87
C ARG A 368 27.87 47.33 95.82
N GLU A 369 29.11 46.87 95.62
CA GLU A 369 30.28 47.33 96.41
C GLU A 369 30.56 48.83 96.24
N ARG A 370 30.23 49.40 95.07
CA ARG A 370 30.33 50.84 94.78
C ARG A 370 29.20 51.65 95.43
N GLU A 371 27.96 51.17 95.40
CA GLU A 371 26.83 51.85 96.07
C GLU A 371 26.96 51.85 97.60
N PHE A 372 27.71 50.91 98.19
CA PHE A 372 27.96 50.86 99.64
C PHE A 372 29.03 51.86 100.15
N ASN A 373 29.83 52.47 99.26
CA ASN A 373 30.94 53.37 99.63
C ASN A 373 30.75 54.79 99.08
N HIS A 374 29.97 55.63 99.77
CA HIS A 374 29.81 57.05 99.42
C HIS A 374 29.70 58.01 100.62
N GLU A 375 30.83 58.31 101.27
CA GLU A 375 31.06 59.58 101.96
C GLU A 375 32.52 60.04 101.78
N VAL A 376 32.70 61.28 101.27
CA VAL A 376 33.80 62.26 101.50
C VAL A 376 35.27 61.73 101.43
N ASP A 377 36.16 62.19 100.52
CA ASP A 377 36.62 63.60 100.39
C ASP A 377 37.34 63.92 99.05
N TYR A 378 37.73 65.20 98.86
CA TYR A 378 38.57 65.79 97.80
C TYR A 378 39.95 66.22 98.40
N PRO A 379 40.89 66.90 97.70
CA PRO A 379 41.27 66.94 96.27
C PRO A 379 42.80 66.71 96.01
N HIS A 380 43.22 66.78 94.73
CA HIS A 380 44.61 67.07 94.26
C HIS A 380 45.69 65.96 94.45
N HIS A 381 46.79 65.86 93.68
CA HIS A 381 47.39 66.65 92.58
C HIS A 381 48.27 65.76 91.62
N TYR A 382 48.83 66.37 90.57
CA TYR A 382 49.91 65.91 89.67
C TYR A 382 49.67 64.79 88.61
N ALA A 383 49.86 65.20 87.35
CA ALA A 383 50.36 64.40 86.22
C ALA A 383 51.81 64.88 85.90
N PRO A 384 52.47 64.56 84.77
CA PRO A 384 52.23 63.54 83.73
C PRO A 384 53.49 62.69 83.38
N GLN A 385 53.34 61.57 82.63
CA GLN A 385 54.38 61.09 81.68
C GLN A 385 53.80 60.30 80.50
N GLN A 386 54.32 60.55 79.29
CA GLN A 386 54.46 59.60 78.18
C GLN A 386 55.95 59.52 77.83
N PRO A 387 56.49 58.35 77.43
CA PRO A 387 57.04 58.23 76.07
C PRO A 387 56.75 56.85 75.41
N ILE A 388 56.29 56.78 74.15
CA ILE A 388 57.05 56.73 72.87
C ILE A 388 57.61 55.34 72.49
N SER A 389 57.49 55.04 71.19
CA SER A 389 57.66 53.76 70.48
C SER A 389 59.09 53.28 70.16
N ARG A 390 59.19 51.99 69.79
CA ARG A 390 59.96 51.39 68.64
C ARG A 390 59.47 49.95 68.43
N ILE A 391 59.16 49.42 67.23
CA ILE A 391 59.79 49.40 65.88
C ILE A 391 60.89 48.33 65.73
N ASN A 392 60.55 47.28 64.96
CA ASN A 392 61.34 46.57 63.92
C ASN A 392 60.32 45.72 63.12
N VAL A 393 60.15 45.77 61.79
CA VAL A 393 61.04 45.88 60.61
C VAL A 393 61.66 44.54 60.18
N ALA A 394 61.06 43.96 59.13
CA ALA A 394 61.70 43.08 58.13
C ALA A 394 60.94 43.22 56.79
N ALA A 395 61.64 43.15 55.65
CA ALA A 395 61.10 43.43 54.31
C ALA A 395 61.82 42.55 53.24
N PRO A 396 61.37 42.51 51.96
CA PRO A 396 61.52 41.32 51.11
C PRO A 396 62.66 41.36 50.06
N PRO A 397 62.89 40.20 49.41
CA PRO A 397 63.14 40.05 47.97
C PRO A 397 62.13 39.07 47.30
N PHE A 398 61.78 39.07 46.00
CA PHE A 398 61.96 40.03 44.88
C PHE A 398 60.93 39.69 43.75
N VAL A 399 61.08 40.23 42.52
CA VAL A 399 60.31 39.87 41.29
C VAL A 399 61.30 39.78 40.10
N PRO A 400 61.01 39.17 38.91
CA PRO A 400 60.44 39.99 37.82
C PRO A 400 59.64 39.27 36.67
N ARG A 401 58.56 39.95 36.25
CA ARG A 401 58.06 40.23 34.87
C ARG A 401 58.63 39.51 33.61
N SER A 402 57.71 39.12 32.73
CA SER A 402 57.36 39.80 31.44
C SER A 402 55.94 39.36 31.01
N GLY A 403 55.08 40.12 30.31
CA GLY A 403 55.29 41.02 29.16
C GLY A 403 55.09 40.22 27.86
N VAL A 404 54.29 40.58 26.85
CA VAL A 404 53.67 41.87 26.43
C VAL A 404 52.29 41.62 25.78
N GLY A 405 51.42 42.63 25.67
CA GLY A 405 50.17 42.55 24.89
C GLY A 405 49.97 43.73 23.91
N HIS A 406 49.36 43.45 22.75
CA HIS A 406 48.92 44.34 21.66
C HIS A 406 47.68 43.67 20.99
N SER A 407 46.76 44.33 20.28
CA SER A 407 46.27 45.72 20.31
C SER A 407 44.97 45.80 19.46
N ARG A 408 44.11 46.79 19.74
CA ARG A 408 42.82 47.06 19.05
C ARG A 408 42.81 46.88 17.52
N GLY A 409 41.68 46.38 17.00
CA GLY A 409 41.20 46.62 15.63
C GLY A 409 39.67 46.58 15.58
N ALA A 410 39.02 47.56 14.93
CA ALA A 410 37.56 47.62 14.83
C ALA A 410 37.10 48.38 13.56
N ALA A 411 36.32 47.69 12.72
CA ALA A 411 35.48 48.19 11.62
C ALA A 411 34.45 47.06 11.35
N SER A 412 33.13 47.20 11.22
CA SER A 412 32.19 48.27 10.80
C SER A 412 31.72 48.15 9.34
N VAL A 413 30.46 47.70 9.17
CA VAL A 413 29.58 47.78 7.96
C VAL A 413 30.09 47.04 6.69
N SER A 414 29.27 46.47 5.79
CA SER A 414 27.83 46.62 5.51
C SER A 414 27.09 45.32 5.11
N ALA A 415 25.76 45.40 5.14
CA ALA A 415 24.75 44.38 4.85
C ALA A 415 24.79 43.68 3.47
N VAL A 416 24.16 42.50 3.42
CA VAL A 416 23.56 41.86 2.22
C VAL A 416 22.11 41.45 2.55
N GLN A 417 21.27 41.32 1.53
CA GLN A 417 19.80 41.35 1.60
C GLN A 417 19.11 40.17 2.30
N THR A 418 18.01 40.48 2.98
CA THR A 418 16.90 39.56 3.24
C THR A 418 16.06 39.31 1.99
N ILE A 419 15.69 38.05 1.72
CA ILE A 419 14.69 37.63 0.72
C ILE A 419 13.64 36.78 1.46
N PRO A 420 12.33 36.89 1.17
CA PRO A 420 11.30 36.57 2.17
C PRO A 420 10.95 35.08 2.28
N THR A 421 10.74 34.64 3.52
CA THR A 421 10.19 33.32 3.84
C THR A 421 8.70 33.25 3.46
N VAL A 422 8.36 32.48 2.43
CA VAL A 422 6.96 32.18 2.09
C VAL A 422 6.40 31.19 3.12
N LYS A 423 5.21 31.46 3.65
CA LYS A 423 4.54 30.58 4.61
C LYS A 423 3.88 29.39 3.90
N PRO A 424 4.16 28.13 4.30
CA PRO A 424 3.32 27.00 3.93
C PRO A 424 1.87 27.27 4.33
N HIS A 425 0.92 26.99 3.43
CA HIS A 425 -0.50 27.04 3.76
C HIS A 425 -0.93 25.70 4.38
N ALA A 426 -1.83 25.76 5.35
CA ALA A 426 -2.34 24.57 6.02
C ALA A 426 -3.47 23.94 5.20
N HIS A 427 -3.39 22.64 4.96
CA HIS A 427 -4.45 21.82 4.38
C HIS A 427 -4.68 20.57 5.24
N THR A 428 -5.95 20.18 5.42
CA THR A 428 -6.38 19.13 6.37
C THR A 428 -6.55 17.76 5.71
N ALA A 429 -6.37 16.68 6.48
CA ALA A 429 -6.61 15.31 6.05
C ALA A 429 -6.97 14.38 7.24
N SER A 430 -8.22 13.86 7.23
CA SER A 430 -8.75 12.94 8.27
C SER A 430 -10.17 12.41 7.96
N GLU A 431 -10.35 11.11 7.68
CA GLU A 431 -11.69 10.45 7.67
C GLU A 431 -11.59 8.99 8.17
N GLY A 432 -12.45 8.56 9.11
CA GLY A 432 -12.31 7.31 9.88
C GLY A 432 -12.98 6.03 9.32
N PHE A 433 -12.39 4.83 9.48
CA PHE A 433 -13.17 3.57 9.52
C PHE A 433 -12.62 2.40 10.38
N VAL A 434 -13.51 1.46 10.77
CA VAL A 434 -13.32 0.31 11.68
C VAL A 434 -13.52 -1.11 11.07
N ARG A 435 -12.78 -2.15 11.52
CA ARG A 435 -12.91 -3.58 11.10
C ARG A 435 -13.52 -4.49 12.21
N ALA A 436 -13.53 -5.83 12.05
CA ALA A 436 -13.28 -6.90 13.06
C ALA A 436 -12.99 -8.24 12.36
N TYR A 437 -12.44 -9.28 13.05
CA TYR A 437 -12.35 -10.72 12.64
C TYR A 437 -12.12 -11.64 13.86
N LEU A 438 -12.61 -12.90 13.85
CA LEU A 438 -12.60 -13.87 14.98
C LEU A 438 -12.24 -15.32 14.48
N PRO A 439 -11.74 -16.28 15.31
CA PRO A 439 -10.53 -17.04 14.96
C PRO A 439 -10.61 -18.59 15.08
N LEU A 440 -9.48 -19.26 14.79
CA LEU A 440 -9.12 -20.59 15.30
C LEU A 440 -7.66 -20.55 15.80
N GLY A 441 -7.39 -21.10 16.99
CA GLY A 441 -6.06 -21.17 17.61
C GLY A 441 -5.47 -22.60 17.61
N PRO A 442 -4.49 -22.94 18.49
CA PRO A 442 -3.87 -22.11 19.53
C PRO A 442 -2.38 -21.84 19.29
N GLY A 443 -1.96 -20.58 19.49
CA GLY A 443 -0.55 -20.17 19.43
C GLY A 443 -0.43 -18.67 19.75
N ILE A 444 0.60 -18.30 20.50
CA ILE A 444 1.02 -16.91 20.76
C ILE A 444 2.29 -16.67 19.94
N ASP A 445 2.48 -15.43 19.47
CA ASP A 445 3.76 -14.70 19.33
C ASP A 445 3.46 -13.44 18.48
N ILE A 446 3.71 -12.19 18.87
CA ILE A 446 4.80 -11.56 19.65
C ILE A 446 6.16 -11.73 18.94
N PRO A 447 6.73 -10.68 18.32
CA PRO A 447 8.08 -10.77 17.77
C PRO A 447 9.09 -10.99 18.91
N PRO A 448 9.91 -12.07 18.88
CA PRO A 448 10.73 -12.45 20.02
C PRO A 448 11.97 -11.56 20.18
N GLN A 449 12.32 -11.26 21.43
CA GLN A 449 13.65 -10.74 21.79
C GLN A 449 14.69 -11.88 21.85
N ARG A 450 15.97 -11.52 22.03
CA ARG A 450 17.14 -12.43 21.90
C ARG A 450 17.02 -13.71 22.74
N PRO A 451 17.51 -14.86 22.23
CA PRO A 451 17.48 -16.13 22.95
C PRO A 451 18.56 -16.24 24.04
N VAL A 452 18.28 -17.07 25.04
CA VAL A 452 19.29 -17.68 25.93
C VAL A 452 19.31 -19.19 25.63
N ASP A 453 20.53 -19.72 25.44
CA ASP A 453 20.91 -21.12 25.12
C ASP A 453 19.82 -22.21 25.17
N GLY A 454 19.47 -22.76 24.00
CA GLY A 454 18.60 -23.95 23.91
C GLY A 454 18.25 -24.35 22.47
N TYR A 455 19.07 -25.19 21.84
CA TYR A 455 18.92 -25.71 20.46
C TYR A 455 17.47 -25.94 19.98
N HIS A 456 16.96 -25.08 19.10
CA HIS A 456 16.17 -25.45 17.92
C HIS A 456 16.18 -24.30 16.89
N THR A 457 16.53 -24.61 15.64
CA THR A 457 16.61 -23.64 14.54
C THR A 457 15.22 -23.35 13.93
N PRO A 458 14.83 -22.07 13.74
CA PRO A 458 13.55 -21.74 13.09
C PRO A 458 13.62 -21.96 11.58
N THR A 459 12.57 -22.55 11.00
CA THR A 459 12.42 -22.73 9.55
C THR A 459 11.06 -22.22 9.05
N THR A 460 10.98 -20.93 8.76
CA THR A 460 9.96 -20.37 7.86
C THR A 460 10.43 -19.03 7.29
N GLU A 461 10.70 -19.00 5.98
CA GLU A 461 11.00 -17.75 5.26
C GLU A 461 9.68 -16.99 5.04
N GLY A 462 9.51 -15.83 5.69
CA GLY A 462 8.37 -14.95 5.45
C GLY A 462 8.58 -14.11 4.19
N THR A 463 7.73 -14.27 3.17
CA THR A 463 7.79 -13.45 1.95
C THR A 463 7.46 -11.99 2.26
N HIS A 464 8.44 -11.10 2.12
CA HIS A 464 8.24 -9.66 2.32
C HIS A 464 7.49 -9.05 1.13
N HIS A 465 6.24 -8.66 1.33
CA HIS A 465 5.38 -8.09 0.29
C HIS A 465 5.36 -6.55 0.36
N LEU A 466 5.40 -5.89 -0.81
CA LEU A 466 5.47 -4.41 -0.93
C LEU A 466 4.14 -3.68 -0.63
N ASP A 467 3.03 -4.41 -0.53
CA ASP A 467 1.81 -3.85 0.04
C ASP A 467 1.86 -4.00 1.57
N PRO A 468 1.72 -2.91 2.33
CA PRO A 468 1.58 -3.00 3.78
C PRO A 468 0.21 -3.56 4.15
N HIS A 469 0.07 -4.02 5.39
CA HIS A 469 -1.19 -4.56 5.91
C HIS A 469 -2.32 -3.51 5.78
N PRO A 470 -3.58 -3.88 5.44
CA PRO A 470 -4.58 -2.92 4.96
C PRO A 470 -4.86 -1.71 5.85
N ALA A 471 -4.68 -1.83 7.17
CA ALA A 471 -4.84 -0.70 8.08
C ALA A 471 -3.84 0.44 7.80
N GLN A 472 -2.56 0.09 7.59
CA GLN A 472 -1.54 1.04 7.15
C GLN A 472 -1.82 1.50 5.71
N LYS A 473 -2.21 0.60 4.80
CA LYS A 473 -2.50 0.97 3.40
C LYS A 473 -3.61 2.03 3.27
N TRP A 474 -4.63 1.99 4.13
CA TRP A 474 -5.65 3.05 4.21
C TRP A 474 -5.19 4.30 4.98
N ALA A 475 -4.29 4.17 5.96
CA ALA A 475 -3.68 5.32 6.63
C ALA A 475 -2.74 6.12 5.69
N GLU A 476 -2.01 5.43 4.80
CA GLU A 476 -1.24 6.04 3.72
C GLU A 476 -2.11 6.77 2.70
N GLU A 477 -3.37 6.34 2.52
CA GLU A 477 -4.38 7.06 1.72
C GLU A 477 -4.99 8.28 2.45
N GLY A 478 -4.50 8.61 3.66
CA GLY A 478 -4.95 9.76 4.46
C GLY A 478 -6.19 9.50 5.32
N PHE A 479 -6.72 8.27 5.36
CA PHE A 479 -7.81 7.92 6.26
C PHE A 479 -7.29 7.75 7.70
N CYS A 480 -8.15 8.06 8.68
CA CYS A 480 -8.03 7.53 10.02
C CYS A 480 -8.55 6.08 9.99
N VAL A 481 -7.87 5.14 10.65
CA VAL A 481 -8.19 3.70 10.53
C VAL A 481 -8.08 3.00 11.89
N LEU A 482 -9.12 2.23 12.22
CA LEU A 482 -9.20 1.38 13.41
C LEU A 482 -9.35 -0.09 12.97
N SER A 483 -8.24 -0.81 12.88
CA SER A 483 -8.34 -2.27 12.67
C SER A 483 -8.80 -2.92 13.97
N VAL A 484 -10.02 -3.46 14.00
CA VAL A 484 -10.38 -4.43 15.05
C VAL A 484 -9.98 -5.82 14.59
N HIS A 485 -9.43 -6.55 15.53
CA HIS A 485 -9.25 -8.00 15.57
C HIS A 485 -9.87 -8.43 16.91
N VAL A 486 -10.48 -9.59 17.01
CA VAL A 486 -11.04 -10.14 18.27
C VAL A 486 -11.18 -11.66 18.10
N SER A 487 -11.81 -12.39 19.02
CA SER A 487 -11.39 -13.78 19.26
C SER A 487 -12.47 -14.80 19.69
N GLN A 488 -13.77 -14.48 19.61
CA GLN A 488 -14.90 -15.40 19.86
C GLN A 488 -16.06 -15.22 18.85
N ALA A 489 -17.24 -14.73 19.28
CA ALA A 489 -18.35 -14.29 18.44
C ALA A 489 -18.91 -12.98 19.01
N LEU A 490 -18.99 -11.91 18.20
CA LEU A 490 -19.36 -10.57 18.67
C LEU A 490 -20.82 -10.22 18.33
N GLU A 491 -21.55 -9.62 19.28
CA GLU A 491 -22.88 -9.06 18.99
C GLU A 491 -22.75 -7.71 18.28
N TRP A 492 -22.70 -7.76 16.95
CA TRP A 492 -22.50 -6.61 16.06
C TRP A 492 -23.46 -5.44 16.28
N LYS A 493 -24.69 -5.72 16.74
CA LYS A 493 -25.69 -4.71 17.10
C LYS A 493 -25.24 -3.80 18.25
N GLN A 494 -24.47 -4.32 19.20
CA GLN A 494 -23.89 -3.57 20.32
C GLN A 494 -22.48 -3.06 20.00
N ALA A 495 -21.70 -3.84 19.24
CA ALA A 495 -20.34 -3.46 18.86
C ALA A 495 -20.31 -2.23 17.95
N LEU A 496 -21.14 -2.16 16.89
CA LEU A 496 -21.09 -1.07 15.89
C LEU A 496 -21.25 0.34 16.49
N PRO A 497 -22.18 0.62 17.44
CA PRO A 497 -22.24 1.91 18.13
C PRO A 497 -20.96 2.28 18.90
N ILE A 498 -20.35 1.35 19.63
CA ILE A 498 -19.11 1.57 20.39
C ILE A 498 -17.95 1.86 19.43
N ILE A 499 -17.88 1.07 18.36
CA ILE A 499 -16.95 1.18 17.22
C ILE A 499 -17.01 2.56 16.57
N ILE A 500 -18.22 3.11 16.35
CA ILE A 500 -18.42 4.45 15.78
C ILE A 500 -18.03 5.53 16.80
N ALA A 501 -18.46 5.40 18.06
CA ALA A 501 -18.13 6.35 19.11
C ALA A 501 -16.62 6.44 19.39
N ALA A 502 -15.85 5.37 19.16
CA ALA A 502 -14.39 5.39 19.24
C ALA A 502 -13.74 6.24 18.13
N LEU A 503 -14.23 6.16 16.88
CA LEU A 503 -13.77 7.04 15.80
C LEU A 503 -14.14 8.51 16.05
N GLU A 504 -15.34 8.78 16.57
CA GLU A 504 -15.80 10.13 16.88
C GLU A 504 -15.02 10.81 18.03
N GLN A 505 -14.19 10.04 18.75
CA GLN A 505 -13.27 10.54 19.78
C GLN A 505 -11.83 10.79 19.27
N ALA A 506 -11.50 10.40 18.03
CA ALA A 506 -10.21 10.68 17.43
C ALA A 506 -10.03 12.20 17.24
N LYS A 507 -9.01 12.78 17.87
CA LYS A 507 -8.78 14.24 17.89
C LYS A 507 -8.40 14.80 16.52
N GLU A 508 -8.01 13.91 15.62
CA GLU A 508 -7.67 14.16 14.22
C GLU A 508 -8.90 14.38 13.34
N LEU A 509 -10.08 13.89 13.71
CA LEU A 509 -11.23 13.76 12.82
C LEU A 509 -12.03 15.07 12.66
N GLU A 510 -12.26 15.48 11.41
CA GLU A 510 -13.20 16.56 11.07
C GLU A 510 -14.63 16.27 11.59
N SER A 511 -15.23 17.23 12.29
CA SER A 511 -16.48 17.05 13.00
C SER A 511 -17.67 16.75 12.08
N GLY A 512 -18.44 15.70 12.40
CA GLY A 512 -19.72 15.42 11.76
C GLY A 512 -19.67 14.53 10.50
N LYS A 513 -18.49 14.02 10.14
CA LYS A 513 -18.32 13.09 9.01
C LYS A 513 -19.16 11.81 9.14
N SER A 514 -19.36 11.19 7.98
CA SER A 514 -19.81 9.81 7.79
C SER A 514 -18.63 8.86 7.58
N PHE A 515 -18.89 7.57 7.71
CA PHE A 515 -17.88 6.52 7.76
C PHE A 515 -18.23 5.38 6.74
N GLY A 516 -17.27 4.81 6.00
CA GLY A 516 -17.50 3.73 5.00
C GLY A 516 -16.86 2.36 5.34
N LEU A 517 -17.68 1.33 5.56
CA LEU A 517 -17.28 0.01 6.10
C LEU A 517 -16.51 -0.87 5.12
N ILE A 518 -15.47 -1.59 5.58
CA ILE A 518 -14.75 -2.61 4.79
C ILE A 518 -14.71 -3.95 5.52
N LEU A 519 -15.26 -4.98 4.88
CA LEU A 519 -15.30 -6.39 5.31
C LEU A 519 -14.50 -7.24 4.33
N TYR A 520 -13.59 -8.07 4.81
CA TYR A 520 -12.52 -8.70 4.01
C TYR A 520 -12.64 -10.23 3.82
N GLU A 521 -13.64 -10.86 4.43
CA GLU A 521 -13.93 -12.29 4.36
C GLU A 521 -15.46 -12.48 4.41
N SER A 522 -15.97 -13.53 3.75
CA SER A 522 -17.40 -13.76 3.57
C SER A 522 -18.18 -13.96 4.88
N ASN A 523 -17.59 -14.67 5.85
CA ASN A 523 -18.17 -15.00 7.16
C ASN A 523 -18.75 -13.77 7.89
N LEU A 524 -18.04 -12.64 7.87
CA LEU A 524 -18.49 -11.38 8.48
C LEU A 524 -19.34 -10.52 7.56
N VAL A 525 -19.27 -10.66 6.24
CA VAL A 525 -20.28 -10.05 5.36
C VAL A 525 -21.67 -10.58 5.72
N ASN A 526 -21.76 -11.86 6.12
CA ASN A 526 -23.01 -12.48 6.56
C ASN A 526 -23.46 -12.03 7.96
N ALA A 527 -22.52 -11.79 8.89
CA ALA A 527 -22.81 -11.39 10.28
C ALA A 527 -23.04 -9.88 10.46
N VAL A 528 -22.28 -9.04 9.75
CA VAL A 528 -22.26 -7.58 9.95
C VAL A 528 -23.35 -6.89 9.13
N LEU A 529 -23.52 -7.26 7.85
CA LEU A 529 -24.38 -6.54 6.92
C LEU A 529 -25.84 -6.35 7.41
N PRO A 530 -26.51 -7.34 8.06
CA PRO A 530 -27.84 -7.16 8.63
C PRO A 530 -27.93 -6.12 9.76
N ASN A 531 -26.81 -5.76 10.39
CA ASN A 531 -26.73 -4.80 11.48
C ASN A 531 -26.39 -3.36 11.00
N VAL A 532 -25.97 -3.18 9.74
CA VAL A 532 -25.53 -1.88 9.22
C VAL A 532 -26.66 -0.85 9.17
N SER A 533 -27.90 -1.24 8.91
CA SER A 533 -29.03 -0.29 8.87
C SER A 533 -29.33 0.36 10.23
N ALA A 534 -28.86 -0.21 11.34
CA ALA A 534 -28.93 0.43 12.67
C ALA A 534 -27.81 1.48 12.88
N ALA A 535 -26.72 1.42 12.11
CA ALA A 535 -25.56 2.29 12.23
C ALA A 535 -25.72 3.54 11.35
N THR A 536 -26.37 4.57 11.86
CA THR A 536 -26.74 5.77 11.10
C THR A 536 -25.56 6.54 10.51
N LYS A 537 -24.38 6.51 11.14
CA LYS A 537 -23.14 7.15 10.64
C LYS A 537 -22.41 6.37 9.54
N ILE A 538 -22.72 5.09 9.30
CA ILE A 538 -22.10 4.34 8.20
C ILE A 538 -22.83 4.69 6.90
N SER A 539 -22.18 5.36 5.95
CA SER A 539 -22.81 5.75 4.68
C SER A 539 -22.78 4.67 3.62
N CYS A 540 -21.71 3.87 3.55
CA CYS A 540 -21.52 2.81 2.56
C CYS A 540 -20.79 1.58 3.14
N VAL A 541 -20.80 0.47 2.40
CA VAL A 541 -20.15 -0.80 2.75
C VAL A 541 -19.35 -1.35 1.57
N VAL A 542 -18.24 -2.02 1.87
CA VAL A 542 -17.34 -2.72 0.94
C VAL A 542 -17.15 -4.14 1.47
N ALA A 543 -17.31 -5.14 0.62
CA ALA A 543 -17.36 -6.54 1.01
C ALA A 543 -16.54 -7.43 0.05
N TYR A 544 -15.50 -8.06 0.56
CA TYR A 544 -14.78 -9.13 -0.14
C TYR A 544 -15.45 -10.48 0.19
N VAL A 545 -15.94 -11.17 -0.84
CA VAL A 545 -16.72 -12.41 -0.71
C VAL A 545 -16.26 -13.47 -1.71
N LYS A 546 -16.40 -14.75 -1.35
CA LYS A 546 -16.33 -15.83 -2.33
C LYS A 546 -17.61 -15.84 -3.17
N TYR A 547 -17.53 -16.28 -4.42
CA TYR A 547 -18.69 -16.38 -5.30
C TYR A 547 -19.80 -17.28 -4.73
N GLU A 548 -19.42 -18.32 -3.98
CA GLU A 548 -20.31 -19.31 -3.34
C GLU A 548 -21.04 -18.72 -2.13
N ASP A 549 -20.38 -17.84 -1.37
CA ASP A 549 -20.92 -17.19 -0.17
C ASP A 549 -21.75 -15.93 -0.47
N ARG A 550 -22.08 -15.67 -1.74
CA ARG A 550 -22.67 -14.39 -2.15
C ARG A 550 -24.12 -14.24 -1.68
N ASN A 551 -24.31 -13.55 -0.56
CA ASN A 551 -25.60 -13.13 -0.03
C ASN A 551 -26.52 -12.49 -1.08
N SER A 552 -27.81 -12.80 -0.98
CA SER A 552 -28.91 -12.08 -1.64
C SER A 552 -29.51 -10.96 -0.76
N THR A 553 -28.81 -10.59 0.33
CA THR A 553 -29.32 -9.69 1.37
C THR A 553 -29.30 -8.24 0.88
N SER A 554 -30.49 -7.68 0.62
CA SER A 554 -30.66 -6.25 0.35
C SER A 554 -30.13 -5.42 1.52
N THR A 555 -29.53 -4.28 1.21
CA THR A 555 -29.00 -3.33 2.19
C THR A 555 -29.46 -1.92 1.84
N ASP A 556 -29.85 -1.15 2.85
CA ASP A 556 -30.32 0.24 2.69
C ASP A 556 -29.18 1.24 2.42
N ARG A 557 -27.93 0.74 2.32
CA ARG A 557 -26.72 1.53 2.06
C ARG A 557 -26.04 1.06 0.76
N PRO A 558 -25.38 1.95 0.02
CA PRO A 558 -24.49 1.57 -1.08
C PRO A 558 -23.49 0.49 -0.66
N LEU A 559 -23.40 -0.57 -1.47
CA LEU A 559 -22.56 -1.74 -1.27
C LEU A 559 -21.64 -1.99 -2.48
N LEU A 560 -20.34 -2.07 -2.23
CA LEU A 560 -19.34 -2.53 -3.19
C LEU A 560 -18.95 -3.98 -2.88
N GLN A 561 -19.17 -4.91 -3.79
CA GLN A 561 -18.79 -6.31 -3.63
C GLN A 561 -17.60 -6.68 -4.53
N HIS A 562 -16.54 -7.20 -3.91
CA HIS A 562 -15.39 -7.79 -4.58
C HIS A 562 -15.48 -9.32 -4.49
N ILE A 563 -15.78 -9.97 -5.60
CA ILE A 563 -16.16 -11.38 -5.66
C ILE A 563 -14.99 -12.21 -6.21
N ALA A 564 -14.47 -13.10 -5.38
CA ALA A 564 -13.50 -14.11 -5.80
C ALA A 564 -14.19 -15.29 -6.51
N GLY A 565 -13.70 -15.66 -7.70
CA GLY A 565 -14.11 -16.87 -8.41
C GLY A 565 -15.39 -16.73 -9.24
N GLY A 566 -16.14 -17.83 -9.36
CA GLY A 566 -17.34 -17.94 -10.21
C GLY A 566 -17.06 -17.85 -11.72
N THR A 567 -18.12 -17.83 -12.52
CA THR A 567 -18.04 -17.72 -14.01
C THR A 567 -18.67 -16.45 -14.56
N THR A 568 -19.67 -15.88 -13.88
CA THR A 568 -20.37 -14.66 -14.27
C THR A 568 -20.28 -13.62 -13.16
N THR A 569 -20.22 -12.33 -13.53
CA THR A 569 -20.44 -11.23 -12.57
C THR A 569 -21.95 -11.05 -12.41
N PRO A 570 -22.51 -11.00 -11.20
CA PRO A 570 -23.92 -10.61 -11.01
C PRO A 570 -24.15 -9.18 -11.51
N SER A 571 -25.38 -8.87 -11.92
CA SER A 571 -25.78 -7.52 -12.33
C SER A 571 -25.61 -6.52 -11.19
N ASN A 572 -25.18 -5.30 -11.53
CA ASN A 572 -25.26 -4.18 -10.60
C ASN A 572 -26.74 -3.79 -10.39
N ASP A 573 -27.04 -3.35 -9.18
CA ASP A 573 -28.32 -2.73 -8.80
C ASP A 573 -28.06 -1.28 -8.37
N SER A 574 -29.12 -0.49 -8.27
CA SER A 574 -29.19 0.89 -7.80
C SER A 574 -28.34 1.21 -6.55
N LEU A 575 -28.18 0.25 -5.63
CA LEU A 575 -27.33 0.37 -4.44
C LEU A 575 -26.12 -0.60 -4.42
N THR A 576 -26.02 -1.56 -5.35
CA THR A 576 -25.01 -2.63 -5.25
C THR A 576 -24.13 -2.72 -6.51
N THR A 577 -22.85 -2.44 -6.36
CA THR A 577 -21.83 -2.54 -7.41
C THR A 577 -20.99 -3.80 -7.22
N ASN A 578 -20.90 -4.64 -8.25
CA ASN A 578 -20.21 -5.94 -8.23
C ASN A 578 -18.99 -5.95 -9.15
N TYR A 579 -17.83 -6.34 -8.61
CA TYR A 579 -16.64 -6.67 -9.39
C TYR A 579 -16.21 -8.11 -9.12
N ARG A 580 -15.85 -8.83 -10.19
CA ARG A 580 -15.38 -10.22 -10.13
C ARG A 580 -13.87 -10.29 -10.40
N TYR A 581 -13.17 -11.17 -9.69
CA TYR A 581 -11.73 -11.38 -9.78
C TYR A 581 -11.42 -12.86 -10.07
N PRO A 582 -10.46 -13.17 -10.97
CA PRO A 582 -10.09 -14.54 -11.34
C PRO A 582 -9.13 -15.15 -10.30
N VAL A 583 -9.56 -15.19 -9.04
CA VAL A 583 -8.81 -15.68 -7.87
C VAL A 583 -9.68 -16.67 -7.07
N PRO A 584 -9.10 -17.65 -6.37
CA PRO A 584 -9.87 -18.72 -5.73
C PRO A 584 -10.60 -18.28 -4.46
N GLU A 585 -10.01 -17.39 -3.66
CA GLU A 585 -10.48 -17.02 -2.32
C GLU A 585 -10.58 -15.50 -2.14
N SER A 586 -11.46 -15.06 -1.23
CA SER A 586 -11.75 -13.64 -0.98
C SER A 586 -10.61 -12.87 -0.28
N ASN A 587 -9.71 -13.57 0.41
CA ASN A 587 -8.56 -12.98 1.10
C ASN A 587 -7.36 -12.64 0.18
N PHE A 588 -7.57 -12.54 -1.15
CA PHE A 588 -6.54 -12.23 -2.15
C PHE A 588 -5.91 -10.83 -2.02
N VAL A 589 -6.47 -9.97 -1.17
CA VAL A 589 -6.02 -8.59 -0.91
C VAL A 589 -5.21 -8.42 0.38
N HIS A 590 -4.98 -9.50 1.14
CA HIS A 590 -4.15 -9.45 2.34
C HIS A 590 -2.72 -9.89 2.02
N PRO A 591 -1.69 -9.04 2.21
CA PRO A 591 -0.30 -9.40 1.92
C PRO A 591 0.21 -10.61 2.72
N SER A 592 -0.35 -10.86 3.91
CA SER A 592 -0.07 -12.04 4.74
C SER A 592 -0.84 -13.31 4.35
N SER A 593 -1.62 -13.28 3.25
CA SER A 593 -2.37 -14.44 2.75
C SER A 593 -1.57 -15.20 1.69
N ALA A 594 -1.57 -16.54 1.79
CA ALA A 594 -1.05 -17.41 0.73
C ALA A 594 -1.78 -17.24 -0.63
N ASN A 595 -2.96 -16.61 -0.63
CA ASN A 595 -3.72 -16.28 -1.84
C ASN A 595 -3.48 -14.85 -2.35
N TYR A 596 -2.53 -14.09 -1.77
CA TYR A 596 -2.28 -12.69 -2.14
C TYR A 596 -1.98 -12.56 -3.64
N ASN A 597 -2.69 -11.65 -4.32
CA ASN A 597 -2.44 -11.34 -5.71
C ASN A 597 -2.36 -9.82 -5.90
N HIS A 598 -1.13 -9.30 -6.01
CA HIS A 598 -0.87 -7.86 -6.12
C HIS A 598 -1.70 -7.16 -7.20
N THR A 599 -1.76 -7.72 -8.41
CA THR A 599 -2.48 -7.10 -9.54
C THR A 599 -3.99 -7.02 -9.28
N GLN A 600 -4.61 -8.08 -8.78
CA GLN A 600 -6.04 -8.06 -8.45
C GLN A 600 -6.33 -7.20 -7.21
N ALA A 601 -5.41 -7.19 -6.23
CA ALA A 601 -5.51 -6.37 -5.02
C ALA A 601 -5.39 -4.88 -5.31
N ALA A 602 -4.49 -4.47 -6.21
CA ALA A 602 -4.38 -3.09 -6.69
C ALA A 602 -5.68 -2.64 -7.38
N LEU A 603 -6.21 -3.45 -8.32
CA LEU A 603 -7.48 -3.16 -8.98
C LEU A 603 -8.66 -3.06 -7.99
N ALA A 604 -8.71 -3.93 -6.99
CA ALA A 604 -9.73 -3.86 -5.93
C ALA A 604 -9.57 -2.62 -5.04
N HIS A 605 -8.33 -2.25 -4.70
CA HIS A 605 -8.00 -1.05 -3.92
C HIS A 605 -8.45 0.22 -4.63
N THR A 606 -8.10 0.43 -5.90
CA THR A 606 -8.53 1.60 -6.70
C THR A 606 -10.05 1.73 -6.74
N ARG A 607 -10.76 0.61 -6.95
CA ARG A 607 -12.23 0.55 -6.97
C ARG A 607 -12.83 0.89 -5.61
N THR A 608 -12.24 0.38 -4.53
CA THR A 608 -12.65 0.72 -3.15
C THR A 608 -12.40 2.18 -2.81
N LEU A 609 -11.22 2.74 -3.12
CA LEU A 609 -10.89 4.15 -2.87
C LEU A 609 -11.86 5.09 -3.58
N THR A 610 -12.14 4.81 -4.87
CA THR A 610 -13.09 5.57 -5.69
C THR A 610 -14.50 5.53 -5.08
N PHE A 611 -14.95 4.34 -4.65
CA PHE A 611 -16.25 4.15 -4.02
C PHE A 611 -16.35 4.81 -2.65
N LEU A 612 -15.31 4.75 -1.82
CA LEU A 612 -15.27 5.42 -0.51
C LEU A 612 -15.34 6.93 -0.69
N ARG A 613 -14.44 7.54 -1.47
CA ARG A 613 -14.44 9.00 -1.71
C ARG A 613 -15.78 9.52 -2.22
N ALA A 614 -16.49 8.73 -3.06
CA ALA A 614 -17.82 9.08 -3.54
C ALA A 614 -18.95 9.04 -2.48
N HIS A 615 -18.77 8.33 -1.35
CA HIS A 615 -19.80 8.10 -0.33
C HIS A 615 -19.47 8.61 1.08
N ILE A 616 -18.21 8.92 1.40
CA ILE A 616 -17.82 9.62 2.64
C ILE A 616 -17.27 11.03 2.42
N GLY A 617 -16.76 11.33 1.23
CA GLY A 617 -16.40 12.69 0.80
C GLY A 617 -14.90 13.02 0.81
N GLY A 618 -14.06 12.18 1.42
CA GLY A 618 -12.62 12.43 1.44
C GLY A 618 -11.78 11.18 1.78
N PRO A 619 -10.51 11.40 2.15
CA PRO A 619 -9.73 12.60 1.81
C PRO A 619 -9.46 12.65 0.29
N ILE A 620 -9.25 13.84 -0.26
CA ILE A 620 -8.91 14.05 -1.67
C ILE A 620 -7.62 14.87 -1.70
N PHE A 621 -6.65 14.42 -2.51
CA PHE A 621 -5.34 15.05 -2.66
C PHE A 621 -5.13 15.53 -4.10
N ASP A 622 -4.34 16.58 -4.26
CA ASP A 622 -3.91 17.07 -5.57
C ASP A 622 -2.74 16.19 -6.08
N ILE A 623 -3.10 15.05 -6.68
CA ILE A 623 -2.14 14.07 -7.21
C ILE A 623 -1.34 14.62 -8.39
N GLU A 624 -1.83 15.66 -9.06
CA GLU A 624 -1.13 16.36 -10.14
C GLU A 624 0.00 17.22 -9.56
N ALA A 625 -0.30 18.07 -8.57
CA ALA A 625 0.71 18.85 -7.86
C ALA A 625 1.76 17.99 -7.14
N ILE A 626 1.38 16.80 -6.63
CA ILE A 626 2.32 15.83 -6.03
C ILE A 626 3.31 15.30 -7.08
N TRP A 627 2.83 14.95 -8.28
CA TRP A 627 3.67 14.44 -9.37
C TRP A 627 4.56 15.53 -9.99
N GLU A 628 4.05 16.75 -10.14
CA GLU A 628 4.85 17.91 -10.58
C GLU A 628 5.91 18.30 -9.54
N ALA A 629 5.62 18.17 -8.25
CA ALA A 629 6.64 18.32 -7.21
C ALA A 629 7.74 17.24 -7.32
N HIS A 630 7.35 15.98 -7.56
CA HIS A 630 8.27 14.85 -7.69
C HIS A 630 9.26 15.03 -8.86
N THR A 631 8.73 15.13 -10.09
CA THR A 631 9.53 15.31 -11.31
C THR A 631 10.42 16.55 -11.26
N ARG A 632 9.96 17.64 -10.63
CA ARG A 632 10.79 18.83 -10.42
C ARG A 632 11.99 18.58 -9.50
N PHE A 633 11.86 17.73 -8.48
CA PHE A 633 13.00 17.33 -7.65
C PHE A 633 13.99 16.43 -8.39
N GLU A 634 13.51 15.52 -9.25
CA GLU A 634 14.36 14.64 -10.05
C GLU A 634 15.13 15.37 -11.17
N PHE A 635 14.45 16.19 -11.98
CA PHE A 635 15.01 16.72 -13.22
C PHE A 635 15.54 18.17 -13.10
N GLU A 636 14.84 19.07 -12.42
CA GLU A 636 15.28 20.46 -12.22
C GLU A 636 16.20 20.61 -11.00
N GLY A 637 15.77 20.11 -9.84
CA GLY A 637 16.50 20.23 -8.58
C GLY A 637 17.66 19.24 -8.44
N ARG A 638 17.54 18.07 -9.09
CA ARG A 638 18.42 16.89 -8.96
C ARG A 638 18.70 16.51 -7.50
N ASP A 639 17.68 16.57 -6.65
CA ASP A 639 17.77 16.33 -5.20
C ASP A 639 17.13 14.99 -4.82
N VAL A 640 17.99 13.97 -4.67
CA VAL A 640 17.61 12.61 -4.23
C VAL A 640 16.86 12.63 -2.91
N GLY A 641 17.22 13.51 -1.96
CA GLY A 641 16.58 13.58 -0.64
C GLY A 641 15.17 14.13 -0.73
N ALA A 642 14.97 15.19 -1.51
CA ALA A 642 13.65 15.75 -1.76
C ALA A 642 12.75 14.77 -2.55
N THR A 643 13.27 14.14 -3.62
CA THR A 643 12.57 13.08 -4.38
C THR A 643 12.10 11.98 -3.43
N MET A 644 13.00 11.36 -2.66
CA MET A 644 12.65 10.28 -1.73
C MET A 644 11.72 10.71 -0.59
N GLY A 645 11.66 12.00 -0.25
CA GLY A 645 10.72 12.55 0.75
C GLY A 645 9.26 12.61 0.27
N THR A 646 9.02 12.66 -1.05
CA THR A 646 7.68 12.62 -1.64
C THR A 646 7.11 11.21 -1.81
N MET A 647 7.89 10.17 -1.49
CA MET A 647 7.51 8.75 -1.62
C MET A 647 7.08 8.11 -0.29
N VAL A 648 6.34 7.00 -0.36
CA VAL A 648 5.92 6.19 0.81
C VAL A 648 7.11 5.47 1.49
N ALA A 649 6.84 4.63 2.49
CA ALA A 649 7.86 3.83 3.18
C ALA A 649 8.52 2.77 2.28
N GLU A 650 7.70 2.00 1.55
CA GLU A 650 8.15 0.97 0.58
C GLU A 650 7.73 1.33 -0.86
N PRO A 651 8.40 2.31 -1.49
CA PRO A 651 8.12 2.71 -2.86
C PRO A 651 8.85 1.82 -3.88
N TYR A 652 8.44 1.85 -5.16
CA TYR A 652 9.27 1.30 -6.24
C TYR A 652 9.12 2.03 -7.57
N VAL A 653 10.19 2.03 -8.37
CA VAL A 653 10.19 2.51 -9.76
C VAL A 653 10.66 1.38 -10.66
N ASN A 654 9.93 1.13 -11.75
CA ASN A 654 10.26 0.13 -12.76
C ASN A 654 10.31 0.75 -14.16
N HIS A 655 11.50 0.85 -14.74
CA HIS A 655 11.70 1.13 -16.16
C HIS A 655 11.50 -0.16 -16.96
N ILE A 656 10.30 -0.35 -17.51
CA ILE A 656 9.89 -1.63 -18.10
C ILE A 656 10.77 -2.10 -19.28
N PRO A 657 11.24 -1.22 -20.20
CA PRO A 657 12.03 -1.68 -21.36
C PRO A 657 13.47 -2.12 -21.04
N THR A 658 14.00 -1.77 -19.87
CA THR A 658 15.40 -2.08 -19.46
C THR A 658 15.49 -2.85 -18.14
N LEU A 659 14.37 -3.03 -17.42
CA LEU A 659 14.29 -3.62 -16.08
C LEU A 659 15.15 -2.91 -15.02
N THR A 660 15.45 -1.62 -15.23
CA THR A 660 16.16 -0.80 -14.23
C THR A 660 15.17 -0.10 -13.29
N GLY A 661 15.67 0.36 -12.14
CA GLY A 661 14.84 0.97 -11.10
C GLY A 661 15.30 0.57 -9.71
N GLY A 662 14.38 0.58 -8.75
CA GLY A 662 14.65 0.18 -7.38
C GLY A 662 13.36 -0.11 -6.60
N ILE A 663 13.45 -1.04 -5.64
CA ILE A 663 12.35 -1.50 -4.81
C ILE A 663 12.69 -1.27 -3.33
N GLY A 664 11.80 -0.63 -2.61
CA GLY A 664 12.01 -0.21 -1.22
C GLY A 664 12.96 0.98 -1.10
N ARG A 665 12.82 1.75 -0.02
CA ARG A 665 13.50 3.05 0.13
C ARG A 665 15.01 2.99 -0.04
N LYS A 666 15.67 1.93 0.46
CA LYS A 666 17.15 1.78 0.40
C LYS A 666 17.66 1.58 -1.04
N ALA A 667 17.07 0.66 -1.80
CA ALA A 667 17.53 0.38 -3.17
C ALA A 667 17.17 1.51 -4.13
N LEU A 668 15.99 2.11 -3.98
CA LEU A 668 15.56 3.23 -4.82
C LEU A 668 16.40 4.50 -4.58
N THR A 669 16.73 4.82 -3.32
CA THR A 669 17.67 5.92 -3.01
C THR A 669 19.04 5.70 -3.67
N TRP A 670 19.54 4.45 -3.62
CA TRP A 670 20.82 4.08 -4.24
C TRP A 670 20.77 4.20 -5.77
N PHE A 671 19.69 3.75 -6.39
CA PHE A 671 19.45 3.84 -7.84
C PHE A 671 19.35 5.31 -8.29
N TYR A 672 18.54 6.13 -7.63
CA TYR A 672 18.41 7.55 -7.94
C TYR A 672 19.74 8.30 -7.80
N ALA A 673 20.49 8.07 -6.72
CA ALA A 673 21.75 8.75 -6.48
C ALA A 673 22.84 8.43 -7.52
N ARG A 674 22.88 7.20 -8.06
CA ARG A 674 23.97 6.73 -8.93
C ARG A 674 23.60 6.60 -10.41
N HIS A 675 22.40 6.15 -10.73
CA HIS A 675 22.05 5.64 -12.06
C HIS A 675 20.95 6.42 -12.78
N PHE A 676 20.24 7.33 -12.11
CA PHE A 676 19.13 8.11 -12.70
C PHE A 676 19.31 9.64 -12.60
N ILE A 677 19.16 10.23 -11.41
CA ILE A 677 19.06 11.69 -11.24
C ILE A 677 20.30 12.42 -11.79
N HIS A 678 21.49 11.85 -11.58
CA HIS A 678 22.77 12.45 -12.01
C HIS A 678 23.27 11.97 -13.38
N SER A 679 22.75 10.88 -13.93
CA SER A 679 23.14 10.35 -15.26
C SER A 679 22.41 11.03 -16.42
N ASN A 680 21.30 11.72 -16.14
CA ASN A 680 20.54 12.45 -17.15
C ASN A 680 21.37 13.58 -17.82
N PRO A 681 21.39 13.65 -19.17
CA PRO A 681 22.01 14.74 -19.91
C PRO A 681 21.47 16.13 -19.58
N ASP A 682 22.31 17.16 -19.70
CA ASP A 682 21.87 18.55 -19.46
C ASP A 682 21.03 19.12 -20.62
N SER A 683 21.06 18.41 -21.76
CA SER A 683 20.13 18.56 -22.88
C SER A 683 18.73 17.97 -22.62
N THR A 684 18.53 17.18 -21.54
CA THR A 684 17.26 16.46 -21.31
C THR A 684 16.07 17.42 -21.19
N ARG A 685 15.02 17.16 -21.97
CA ARG A 685 13.74 17.90 -21.94
C ARG A 685 12.58 16.90 -21.94
N MET A 686 11.48 17.32 -21.31
CA MET A 686 10.20 16.62 -21.29
C MET A 686 9.13 17.54 -21.86
N GLU A 687 8.38 17.06 -22.84
CA GLU A 687 7.24 17.76 -23.45
C GLU A 687 5.97 16.93 -23.18
N LEU A 688 5.12 17.38 -22.26
CA LEU A 688 3.87 16.69 -21.91
C LEU A 688 2.88 16.77 -23.06
N VAL A 689 2.43 15.63 -23.58
CA VAL A 689 1.47 15.53 -24.69
C VAL A 689 0.06 15.27 -24.17
N SER A 690 -0.08 14.44 -23.14
CA SER A 690 -1.36 14.03 -22.57
C SER A 690 -1.19 13.65 -21.09
N ARG A 691 -2.22 13.91 -20.28
CA ARG A 691 -2.29 13.55 -18.86
C ARG A 691 -3.69 13.03 -18.53
N THR A 692 -3.75 11.87 -17.90
CA THR A 692 -5.01 11.26 -17.42
C THR A 692 -4.94 11.04 -15.91
N LEU A 693 -5.88 11.66 -15.17
CA LEU A 693 -5.99 11.53 -13.73
C LEU A 693 -7.01 10.43 -13.36
N GLY A 694 -6.58 9.50 -12.51
CA GLY A 694 -7.45 8.54 -11.82
C GLY A 694 -7.56 8.85 -10.33
N SER A 695 -8.25 8.00 -9.57
CA SER A 695 -8.39 8.19 -8.12
C SER A 695 -7.07 8.05 -7.35
N ASP A 696 -6.16 7.20 -7.81
CA ASP A 696 -4.92 6.82 -7.14
C ASP A 696 -3.70 6.93 -8.05
N ARG A 697 -3.82 7.60 -9.22
CA ARG A 697 -2.77 7.62 -10.24
C ARG A 697 -2.83 8.80 -11.20
N VAL A 698 -1.66 9.17 -11.68
CA VAL A 698 -1.44 10.00 -12.87
C VAL A 698 -0.93 9.09 -13.99
N VAL A 699 -1.41 9.28 -15.21
CA VAL A 699 -0.84 8.67 -16.42
C VAL A 699 -0.44 9.78 -17.37
N ASP A 700 0.86 10.00 -17.50
CA ASP A 700 1.44 11.02 -18.39
C ASP A 700 1.98 10.36 -19.66
N GLU A 701 1.54 10.86 -20.81
CA GLU A 701 2.15 10.62 -22.12
C GLU A 701 3.00 11.86 -22.48
N PHE A 702 4.31 11.67 -22.64
CA PHE A 702 5.24 12.77 -22.91
C PHE A 702 6.34 12.38 -23.88
N ILE A 703 7.03 13.36 -24.44
CA ILE A 703 8.21 13.15 -25.28
C ILE A 703 9.43 13.38 -24.40
N PHE A 704 10.31 12.39 -24.35
CA PHE A 704 11.63 12.52 -23.74
C PHE A 704 12.66 12.82 -24.84
N GLU A 705 13.37 13.94 -24.70
CA GLU A 705 14.36 14.42 -25.68
C GLU A 705 15.71 14.69 -25.01
N PHE A 706 16.80 14.17 -25.58
CA PHE A 706 18.17 14.41 -25.11
C PHE A 706 19.19 14.19 -26.23
N VAL A 707 20.45 14.61 -26.00
CA VAL A 707 21.61 14.17 -26.79
C VAL A 707 22.38 13.15 -25.96
N HIS A 708 22.74 12.02 -26.56
CA HIS A 708 23.47 10.94 -25.88
C HIS A 708 24.97 11.29 -25.72
N ASP A 709 25.26 12.26 -24.83
CA ASP A 709 26.58 12.85 -24.56
C ASP A 709 27.35 12.17 -23.41
N ARG A 710 26.64 11.43 -22.56
CA ARG A 710 27.11 10.63 -21.42
C ARG A 710 26.40 9.28 -21.40
N GLU A 711 26.91 8.34 -20.61
CA GLU A 711 26.26 7.04 -20.37
C GLU A 711 24.99 7.25 -19.51
N ILE A 712 23.90 6.56 -19.85
CA ILE A 712 22.57 6.74 -19.25
C ILE A 712 22.07 5.38 -18.75
N ASP A 713 22.65 4.89 -17.65
CA ASP A 713 22.48 3.52 -17.13
C ASP A 713 21.03 3.01 -17.09
N TRP A 714 20.07 3.87 -16.71
CA TRP A 714 18.67 3.49 -16.59
C TRP A 714 17.99 3.18 -17.94
N MET A 715 18.46 3.81 -19.02
CA MET A 715 17.84 3.78 -20.36
C MET A 715 18.69 3.02 -21.38
N LEU A 716 20.02 3.09 -21.26
CA LEU A 716 21.00 2.55 -22.19
C LEU A 716 22.19 1.93 -21.42
N PRO A 717 21.95 0.92 -20.55
CA PRO A 717 22.97 0.34 -19.68
C PRO A 717 24.16 -0.24 -20.47
N GLY A 718 25.38 0.20 -20.14
CA GLY A 718 26.61 -0.26 -20.79
C GLY A 718 26.83 0.27 -22.20
N VAL A 719 26.06 1.27 -22.65
CA VAL A 719 26.20 1.86 -23.99
C VAL A 719 26.97 3.17 -23.90
N PRO A 720 28.17 3.28 -24.52
CA PRO A 720 28.95 4.50 -24.47
C PRO A 720 28.30 5.64 -25.29
N PRO A 721 28.64 6.91 -25.00
CA PRO A 721 28.07 8.08 -25.67
C PRO A 721 28.17 8.01 -27.20
N THR A 722 27.04 8.17 -27.88
CA THR A 722 26.98 8.16 -29.36
C THR A 722 26.90 9.55 -29.98
N GLY A 723 26.72 10.60 -29.16
CA GLY A 723 26.63 11.99 -29.59
C GLY A 723 25.40 12.35 -30.44
N LYS A 724 24.44 11.43 -30.56
CA LYS A 724 23.23 11.62 -31.38
C LYS A 724 22.06 12.17 -30.54
N PRO A 725 21.20 13.01 -31.13
CA PRO A 725 19.92 13.35 -30.53
C PRO A 725 18.98 12.14 -30.53
N VAL A 726 18.17 12.03 -29.49
CA VAL A 726 17.08 11.04 -29.34
C VAL A 726 15.83 11.80 -28.94
N ARG A 727 14.71 11.52 -29.62
CA ARG A 727 13.36 11.96 -29.21
C ARG A 727 12.46 10.74 -29.25
N VAL A 728 11.81 10.40 -28.13
CA VAL A 728 11.05 9.15 -28.00
C VAL A 728 9.78 9.35 -27.15
N PRO A 729 8.64 8.73 -27.52
CA PRO A 729 7.45 8.72 -26.66
C PRO A 729 7.69 7.92 -25.38
N PHE A 730 7.31 8.51 -24.26
CA PHE A 730 7.29 7.91 -22.93
C PHE A 730 5.85 7.86 -22.41
N VAL A 731 5.54 6.83 -21.63
CA VAL A 731 4.33 6.72 -20.81
C VAL A 731 4.74 6.41 -19.37
N ALA A 732 4.42 7.30 -18.43
CA ALA A 732 4.61 7.07 -17.01
C ALA A 732 3.25 6.80 -16.35
N VAL A 733 3.10 5.63 -15.73
CA VAL A 733 1.95 5.27 -14.88
C VAL A 733 2.39 5.39 -13.42
N VAL A 734 2.06 6.54 -12.82
CA VAL A 734 2.47 6.96 -11.48
C VAL A 734 1.33 6.72 -10.51
N ASN A 735 1.52 5.90 -9.50
CA ASN A 735 0.53 5.63 -8.47
C ASN A 735 0.85 6.40 -7.18
N VAL A 736 -0.17 7.03 -6.60
CA VAL A 736 -0.10 7.87 -5.39
C VAL A 736 -0.99 7.25 -4.31
N ARG A 737 -0.52 7.25 -3.06
CA ARG A 737 -1.34 7.00 -1.85
C ARG A 737 -1.35 8.29 -1.05
N GLY A 738 -2.55 8.83 -0.80
CA GLY A 738 -2.69 10.06 -0.02
C GLY A 738 -1.82 11.20 -0.56
N ASP A 739 -0.84 11.64 0.22
CA ASP A 739 0.09 12.73 -0.13
C ASP A 739 1.41 12.27 -0.80
N LYS A 740 1.59 10.98 -1.12
CA LYS A 740 2.91 10.42 -1.53
C LYS A 740 2.86 9.42 -2.69
N LEU A 741 3.92 9.39 -3.50
CA LEU A 741 4.11 8.37 -4.54
C LEU A 741 4.31 6.98 -3.90
N TYR A 742 3.54 6.01 -4.37
CA TYR A 742 3.71 4.60 -4.08
C TYR A 742 4.63 3.94 -5.11
N HIS A 743 4.29 4.00 -6.40
CA HIS A 743 5.13 3.36 -7.42
C HIS A 743 4.97 3.94 -8.82
N GLU A 744 5.93 3.62 -9.69
CA GLU A 744 5.96 4.06 -11.07
C GLU A 744 6.26 2.91 -12.04
N HIS A 745 5.50 2.85 -13.13
CA HIS A 745 5.79 2.00 -14.28
C HIS A 745 6.03 2.90 -15.50
N ILE A 746 7.25 2.92 -15.99
CA ILE A 746 7.69 3.81 -17.08
C ILE A 746 7.98 2.97 -18.32
N TYR A 747 7.38 3.37 -19.45
CA TYR A 747 7.42 2.66 -20.73
C TYR A 747 7.92 3.60 -21.84
N TRP A 748 8.71 3.06 -22.77
CA TRP A 748 9.10 3.70 -24.03
C TRP A 748 9.46 2.63 -25.07
N ASP A 749 9.61 3.00 -26.35
CA ASP A 749 10.12 2.06 -27.37
C ASP A 749 11.66 2.05 -27.40
N GLN A 750 12.25 1.05 -26.75
CA GLN A 750 13.71 0.86 -26.75
C GLN A 750 14.26 0.53 -28.15
N ALA A 751 13.48 -0.06 -29.06
CA ALA A 751 13.93 -0.31 -30.43
C ALA A 751 14.07 1.00 -31.21
N SER A 752 13.14 1.95 -31.03
CA SER A 752 13.24 3.31 -31.57
C SER A 752 14.48 4.04 -31.05
N VAL A 753 14.75 3.97 -29.74
CA VAL A 753 15.98 4.53 -29.14
C VAL A 753 17.22 3.93 -29.80
N LEU A 754 17.31 2.60 -29.90
CA LEU A 754 18.44 1.88 -30.50
C LEU A 754 18.62 2.20 -32.00
N VAL A 755 17.55 2.48 -32.75
CA VAL A 755 17.62 2.99 -34.14
C VAL A 755 18.15 4.42 -34.17
N GLN A 756 17.66 5.31 -33.29
CA GLN A 756 18.08 6.72 -33.25
C GLN A 756 19.56 6.87 -32.86
N ILE A 757 20.05 6.11 -31.85
CA ILE A 757 21.48 6.05 -31.57
C ILE A 757 22.27 5.23 -32.60
N GLY A 758 21.58 4.47 -33.47
CA GLY A 758 22.13 3.74 -34.61
C GLY A 758 22.91 2.47 -34.26
N LEU A 759 22.47 1.75 -33.22
CA LEU A 759 22.95 0.40 -32.88
C LEU A 759 22.03 -0.70 -33.43
N LEU A 760 20.74 -0.42 -33.63
CA LEU A 760 19.82 -1.32 -34.31
C LEU A 760 19.73 -0.93 -35.81
N PRO A 761 20.20 -1.76 -36.76
CA PRO A 761 20.10 -1.47 -38.18
C PRO A 761 18.66 -1.65 -38.69
N GLU A 762 18.30 -0.88 -39.72
CA GLU A 762 16.96 -0.95 -40.35
C GLU A 762 16.65 -2.33 -40.95
N LYS A 763 17.68 -3.09 -41.35
CA LYS A 763 17.55 -4.43 -41.95
C LYS A 763 18.43 -5.45 -41.23
N LEU A 764 17.94 -6.67 -41.14
CA LEU A 764 18.71 -7.85 -40.72
C LEU A 764 18.51 -9.01 -41.70
N ALA A 765 19.51 -9.88 -41.80
CA ALA A 765 19.40 -11.12 -42.58
C ALA A 765 18.38 -12.06 -41.92
N PHE A 766 17.43 -12.57 -42.70
CA PHE A 766 16.40 -13.48 -42.17
C PHE A 766 16.93 -14.92 -42.09
N PRO A 767 16.87 -15.58 -40.91
CA PRO A 767 17.49 -16.89 -40.68
C PRO A 767 17.15 -17.94 -41.73
N GLY A 768 18.17 -18.64 -42.22
CA GLY A 768 18.02 -19.68 -43.25
C GLY A 768 17.81 -19.16 -44.68
N THR A 769 17.90 -17.85 -44.93
CA THR A 769 17.77 -17.26 -46.27
C THR A 769 18.91 -16.29 -46.59
N ALA A 770 19.08 -15.97 -47.87
CA ALA A 770 19.96 -14.90 -48.34
C ALA A 770 19.28 -13.52 -48.36
N ASN A 771 18.08 -13.39 -47.79
CA ASN A 771 17.28 -12.18 -47.87
C ASN A 771 17.45 -11.32 -46.61
N GLU A 772 17.69 -10.03 -46.81
CA GLU A 772 17.51 -9.02 -45.77
C GLU A 772 16.02 -8.67 -45.61
N ILE A 773 15.54 -8.53 -44.38
CA ILE A 773 14.20 -8.05 -44.05
C ILE A 773 14.31 -6.74 -43.27
N ARG A 774 13.52 -5.75 -43.67
CA ARG A 774 13.33 -4.49 -42.93
C ARG A 774 12.65 -4.80 -41.58
N LEU A 775 13.25 -4.37 -40.48
CA LEU A 775 12.66 -4.53 -39.16
C LEU A 775 11.38 -3.70 -39.04
N PRO A 776 10.34 -4.17 -38.32
CA PRO A 776 9.10 -3.44 -38.10
C PRO A 776 9.25 -2.38 -36.99
N VAL A 777 10.35 -1.64 -37.03
CA VAL A 777 10.74 -0.62 -36.04
C VAL A 777 10.68 0.76 -36.72
N ALA A 778 10.33 1.78 -35.95
CA ALA A 778 10.35 3.18 -36.35
C ALA A 778 11.26 3.96 -35.40
N GLY A 779 11.86 5.06 -35.87
CA GLY A 779 12.68 5.95 -35.06
C GLY A 779 11.91 7.18 -34.58
N VAL A 780 12.51 8.37 -34.80
CA VAL A 780 11.96 9.69 -34.43
C VAL A 780 10.57 9.95 -35.02
N GLU A 781 10.22 9.30 -36.12
CA GLU A 781 8.92 9.44 -36.78
C GLU A 781 7.73 8.94 -35.94
N GLN A 782 7.99 8.20 -34.86
CA GLN A 782 6.99 7.91 -33.82
C GLN A 782 6.54 9.19 -33.11
N VAL A 783 7.48 10.05 -32.70
CA VAL A 783 7.17 11.33 -32.05
C VAL A 783 6.42 12.26 -33.01
N GLU A 784 6.91 12.35 -34.24
CA GLU A 784 6.28 13.21 -35.27
C GLU A 784 4.83 12.80 -35.51
N LYS A 785 4.55 11.50 -35.56
CA LYS A 785 3.19 10.93 -35.75
C LYS A 785 2.31 11.01 -34.51
N MET A 786 2.90 11.10 -33.31
CA MET A 786 2.18 11.28 -32.05
C MET A 786 1.72 12.73 -31.87
N VAL A 787 2.61 13.70 -32.15
CA VAL A 787 2.30 15.15 -32.06
C VAL A 787 1.36 15.59 -33.18
N ASP A 788 1.62 15.16 -34.42
CA ASP A 788 0.73 15.41 -35.56
C ASP A 788 0.32 14.09 -36.23
N PRO A 789 -0.93 13.66 -36.04
CA PRO A 789 -1.49 12.50 -36.74
C PRO A 789 -1.41 12.57 -38.27
N GLY A 790 -1.19 13.75 -38.87
CA GLY A 790 -0.96 13.97 -40.29
C GLY A 790 0.50 13.86 -40.75
N ALA A 791 1.50 14.03 -39.88
CA ALA A 791 2.90 14.23 -40.28
C ALA A 791 3.57 13.03 -40.97
N ARG A 792 3.03 11.82 -40.80
CA ARG A 792 3.56 10.57 -41.40
C ARG A 792 2.41 9.71 -41.91
N GLU A 793 2.56 9.08 -43.08
CA GLU A 793 1.53 8.19 -43.62
C GLU A 793 1.40 6.92 -42.76
N SER A 794 0.17 6.56 -42.38
CA SER A 794 -0.10 5.31 -41.67
C SER A 794 0.18 4.09 -42.56
N ASN A 795 0.49 2.95 -41.95
CA ASN A 795 0.69 1.65 -42.60
C ASN A 795 1.92 1.49 -43.51
N LEU A 796 2.87 2.44 -43.57
CA LEU A 796 4.09 2.31 -44.39
C LEU A 796 4.90 1.03 -44.08
N LEU A 797 5.06 0.67 -42.80
CA LEU A 797 5.72 -0.58 -42.37
C LEU A 797 4.95 -1.85 -42.78
N ILE A 798 3.65 -1.74 -43.07
CA ILE A 798 2.83 -2.84 -43.61
C ILE A 798 2.97 -2.90 -45.14
N LYS A 799 2.88 -1.75 -45.82
CA LYS A 799 3.07 -1.64 -47.28
C LYS A 799 4.41 -2.26 -47.72
N GLY A 800 5.50 -1.97 -47.00
CA GLY A 800 6.84 -2.50 -47.28
C GLY A 800 7.02 -4.02 -47.19
N ARG A 801 5.99 -4.80 -46.82
CA ARG A 801 5.98 -6.27 -46.98
C ARG A 801 5.42 -6.74 -48.32
N LEU A 802 4.74 -5.87 -49.06
CA LEU A 802 4.24 -6.11 -50.41
C LEU A 802 5.21 -5.42 -51.38
N GLY A 803 5.85 -6.20 -52.26
CA GLY A 803 6.67 -5.64 -53.34
C GLY A 803 5.80 -4.97 -54.39
N LEU A 804 5.38 -3.73 -54.11
CA LEU A 804 4.48 -2.91 -54.92
C LEU A 804 5.05 -1.48 -55.08
N ASP A 805 6.34 -1.41 -55.45
CA ASP A 805 7.03 -0.28 -56.08
C ASP A 805 7.81 -0.84 -57.28
#